data_AF-A0A6C0UJ32-F1
#
_entry.id   AF-A0A6C0UJ32-F1
#
_cell.length_a   1.000
_cell.length_b   1.000
_cell.length_c   1.000
_cell.angle_alpha   90.00
_cell.angle_beta   90.00
_cell.angle_gamma   90.00
#
_symmetry.space_group_name_H-M   'P 1'
#
loop_
_entity.id
_entity.type
_entity.pdbx_description
1 polymer ?
#
loop_
_entity_poly.entity_id
_entity_poly.type
_entity_poly.pdbx_seq_one_letter_code
_entity_poly.pdbx_strand_id
1 'polypeptide(L)'
;MTSNTKQFRAVFLAALMVMSVFAGTIAFAGSAAAVSGASKVTFSPTDVDEGETGSQHNVNVSISGYTNADGSADTINVTLPAGVTFASSNLVIENASGTQIGTGSVTLTNNDASAEISINPASGDVTDPIYLSGTVTVDAPSNIGSDQQGQVTLSMTQSDGSDLAATDIQQLTVNNVEEDNTAPSFEDADLYDNDTSASEDAELELAFDEPIKAIEKSDFNLYVDEEPIADSKISVDQDGTSGRVVLGLDDVYTGDVEIKLFDSIEDTSGNALDDTGNKTVTVAPVPVKDGSDINAYQGSNIAVITDNTQTEITVEASDDEDFDSFQEGNTGTNSQVYVFSTTDDTETGQYNITLKGEGSAQVNVRNLGLEVNIDDLNITTEDEIEGVVEAKAGNRPVRLELLDSDGDTVEQRDVELSGQRKYEFTFNASELDLDEDNYTVLATDKQSGVEAESSSVVVEEAGEGNTEFPGERLVRDQRGDVANITINVENSDYVTLSIGNDDLAFESNVTIEDVNGDGQVSLLFNTYAATGKSGDLGDDGGDVYNTPSIEDEDDDEIISATIEQGVGSLLEPGRYPLEARSGKQKTADAESRGTLELSERNTTYIQSWVAPTGTTYEDIDELHDAVDNANLTKTNKIANGDIAVHKLKASGLEGLLMAQSEDDVSNKFFSEVDGNGAFELTVEQANPGANRDPYELELGTDNTTVWADADNDTYFIKYDTDKVKTTERSIDDGHTLEANFTVYEDEGNLTDADDGETVKGDYEIVEAEHTLNDPYNVSNAAGQTIMGETTVAPGTELSVRASSTGDTQPSFLHTGNVYVTENQTFAATFDFSEQEIGDTYEIIVENGAADSQSVDGYIVESPETPTPTTDTPSDNESTDTPTTDTPTTDTPTTDTPTDDGDTPTGTEGTETESPTQTPGFGVVVAVTALLAAALLAVRRD
;
A
#
# COMPACT_ATOMS: atom_id res chain seq x y z
N MET A 1 48.82 -9.38 23.35
CA MET A 1 49.23 -10.22 24.51
C MET A 1 50.62 -10.81 24.22
N THR A 2 51.56 -10.65 25.15
CA THR A 2 52.57 -11.64 25.62
C THR A 2 52.80 -12.93 24.80
N SER A 3 54.01 -13.47 24.56
CA SER A 3 55.41 -13.12 24.89
C SER A 3 56.35 -14.08 24.09
N ASN A 4 57.68 -14.07 24.10
CA ASN A 4 58.68 -13.44 24.98
C ASN A 4 60.05 -13.35 24.24
N THR A 5 61.00 -12.51 24.68
CA THR A 5 62.39 -12.49 24.17
C THR A 5 63.41 -12.82 25.26
N LYS A 6 64.61 -13.27 24.84
CA LYS A 6 65.87 -13.52 25.60
C LYS A 6 66.10 -14.97 26.11
N GLN A 7 66.75 -15.82 25.29
CA GLN A 7 67.66 -16.85 25.84
C GLN A 7 68.77 -17.45 24.95
N PHE A 8 69.20 -16.82 23.84
CA PHE A 8 70.27 -17.38 22.97
C PHE A 8 71.59 -16.58 22.84
N ARG A 9 71.79 -15.51 23.61
CA ARG A 9 73.09 -14.76 23.65
C ARG A 9 74.18 -15.37 24.55
N ALA A 10 74.02 -16.60 25.03
CA ALA A 10 74.91 -17.20 26.05
C ALA A 10 75.84 -18.33 25.53
N VAL A 11 75.62 -18.87 24.33
CA VAL A 11 76.37 -20.05 23.84
C VAL A 11 77.57 -19.67 22.95
N PHE A 12 77.49 -18.57 22.19
CA PHE A 12 78.56 -18.18 21.26
C PHE A 12 79.81 -17.60 21.96
N LEU A 13 79.69 -17.09 23.19
CA LEU A 13 80.83 -16.58 23.97
C LEU A 13 81.59 -17.65 24.76
N ALA A 14 81.10 -18.90 24.82
CA ALA A 14 81.69 -19.96 25.63
C ALA A 14 82.69 -20.87 24.88
N ALA A 15 82.76 -20.77 23.55
CA ALA A 15 83.67 -21.57 22.72
C ALA A 15 84.97 -20.82 22.33
N LEU A 16 85.09 -19.53 22.65
CA LEU A 16 86.18 -18.65 22.19
C LEU A 16 87.26 -18.38 23.27
N MET A 17 87.24 -19.13 24.38
CA MET A 17 88.34 -19.15 25.35
C MET A 17 88.72 -20.59 25.73
N VAL A 18 90.02 -20.88 25.64
CA VAL A 18 90.71 -22.10 26.14
C VAL A 18 90.49 -23.38 25.31
N MET A 19 91.30 -23.57 24.25
CA MET A 19 92.45 -24.48 24.29
C MET A 19 93.36 -24.35 23.06
N SER A 20 94.58 -23.86 23.30
CA SER A 20 95.77 -24.00 22.45
C SER A 20 96.60 -25.20 22.95
N VAL A 21 97.47 -25.79 22.11
CA VAL A 21 98.91 -26.05 22.40
C VAL A 21 99.57 -27.17 21.52
N PHE A 22 100.77 -26.87 20.99
CA PHE A 22 101.83 -27.75 20.38
C PHE A 22 101.56 -28.48 19.05
N ALA A 23 102.53 -28.68 18.13
CA ALA A 23 103.94 -28.21 18.01
C ALA A 23 104.47 -28.39 16.56
N GLY A 24 105.52 -27.64 16.16
CA GLY A 24 106.35 -27.98 14.98
C GLY A 24 107.12 -26.82 14.33
N THR A 25 108.45 -26.81 14.43
CA THR A 25 109.33 -25.74 13.90
C THR A 25 110.15 -26.18 12.69
N ILE A 26 110.19 -25.38 11.61
CA ILE A 26 111.28 -25.33 10.60
C ILE A 26 111.52 -23.83 10.24
N ALA A 27 112.73 -23.47 9.80
CA ALA A 27 113.21 -22.08 9.65
C ALA A 27 113.70 -21.73 8.23
N PHE A 28 113.98 -20.44 8.00
CA PHE A 28 114.50 -19.79 6.77
C PHE A 28 113.49 -19.72 5.59
N ALA A 29 113.46 -18.69 4.74
CA ALA A 29 114.31 -17.48 4.58
C ALA A 29 113.45 -16.21 4.38
N GLY A 30 114.04 -15.04 4.08
CA GLY A 30 113.34 -13.74 4.09
C GLY A 30 113.00 -13.11 2.72
N SER A 31 112.50 -11.87 2.82
CA SER A 31 112.26 -10.84 1.78
C SER A 31 111.20 -11.07 0.69
N ALA A 32 109.99 -10.53 0.93
CA ALA A 32 109.27 -9.60 0.06
C ALA A 32 108.21 -8.88 0.93
N ALA A 33 107.82 -7.65 0.58
CA ALA A 33 106.62 -7.03 1.17
C ALA A 33 105.43 -7.42 0.29
N ALA A 34 104.40 -8.04 0.86
CA ALA A 34 103.18 -8.35 0.12
C ALA A 34 102.31 -7.09 0.00
N VAL A 35 101.53 -7.01 -1.08
CA VAL A 35 100.46 -6.01 -1.30
C VAL A 35 99.57 -6.00 -0.05
N SER A 36 99.46 -4.87 0.63
CA SER A 36 98.71 -4.70 1.88
C SER A 36 97.21 -4.49 1.68
N GLY A 37 96.62 -5.26 0.75
CA GLY A 37 95.19 -5.35 0.52
C GLY A 37 94.55 -4.17 -0.23
N ALA A 38 93.32 -4.42 -0.67
CA ALA A 38 92.40 -3.41 -1.19
C ALA A 38 91.74 -2.64 -0.02
N SER A 39 91.51 -1.35 -0.23
CA SER A 39 90.91 -0.44 0.74
C SER A 39 90.15 0.69 0.02
N LYS A 40 89.31 1.43 0.74
CA LYS A 40 88.48 2.52 0.17
C LYS A 40 87.71 2.06 -1.08
N VAL A 41 86.86 1.08 -0.87
CA VAL A 41 86.15 0.34 -1.91
C VAL A 41 84.74 0.88 -2.08
N THR A 42 84.31 1.05 -3.33
CA THR A 42 82.91 1.26 -3.73
C THR A 42 82.60 0.52 -5.02
N PHE A 43 81.48 -0.18 -5.06
CA PHE A 43 80.76 -0.62 -6.25
C PHE A 43 79.32 -0.18 -6.01
N SER A 44 78.79 0.75 -6.81
CA SER A 44 77.52 1.45 -6.50
C SER A 44 76.72 1.74 -7.77
N PRO A 45 75.43 1.37 -7.88
CA PRO A 45 74.57 0.77 -6.84
C PRO A 45 75.03 -0.64 -6.39
N THR A 46 74.40 -1.19 -5.36
CA THR A 46 74.74 -2.48 -4.73
C THR A 46 73.69 -3.56 -5.00
N ASP A 47 72.83 -3.26 -5.96
CA ASP A 47 71.50 -3.82 -6.18
C ASP A 47 71.22 -3.66 -7.69
N VAL A 48 70.64 -4.69 -8.27
CA VAL A 48 70.10 -4.78 -9.64
C VAL A 48 68.88 -5.69 -9.60
N ASP A 49 67.91 -5.46 -10.48
CA ASP A 49 66.72 -6.30 -10.57
C ASP A 49 66.93 -7.45 -11.56
N GLU A 50 66.17 -8.54 -11.43
CA GLU A 50 66.35 -9.68 -12.33
C GLU A 50 66.01 -9.34 -13.79
N GLY A 51 66.82 -9.86 -14.72
CA GLY A 51 66.72 -9.51 -16.14
C GLY A 51 67.06 -8.05 -16.49
N GLU A 52 67.43 -7.20 -15.52
CA GLU A 52 67.92 -5.85 -15.78
C GLU A 52 69.19 -5.92 -16.66
N THR A 53 69.22 -5.15 -17.76
CA THR A 53 70.37 -5.11 -18.67
C THR A 53 70.98 -3.71 -18.75
N GLY A 54 72.31 -3.65 -18.78
CA GLY A 54 73.07 -2.41 -18.88
C GLY A 54 73.18 -1.56 -17.60
N SER A 55 72.85 -2.10 -16.43
CA SER A 55 72.86 -1.36 -15.15
C SER A 55 74.25 -0.81 -14.81
N GLN A 56 74.37 0.50 -14.55
CA GLN A 56 75.67 1.17 -14.46
C GLN A 56 76.18 1.30 -13.01
N HIS A 57 77.30 0.63 -12.72
CA HIS A 57 77.96 0.70 -11.42
C HIS A 57 79.26 1.51 -11.48
N ASN A 58 79.44 2.38 -10.48
CA ASN A 58 80.67 3.12 -10.24
C ASN A 58 81.64 2.28 -9.40
N VAL A 59 82.86 2.07 -9.92
CA VAL A 59 83.93 1.34 -9.24
C VAL A 59 84.99 2.33 -8.72
N ASN A 60 85.41 2.16 -7.47
CA ASN A 60 86.57 2.83 -6.89
C ASN A 60 87.25 1.88 -5.89
N VAL A 61 88.53 1.59 -6.06
CA VAL A 61 89.31 0.72 -5.15
C VAL A 61 90.73 1.26 -5.04
N SER A 62 91.23 1.42 -3.82
CA SER A 62 92.64 1.75 -3.55
C SER A 62 93.42 0.49 -3.16
N ILE A 63 94.47 0.15 -3.91
CA ILE A 63 95.32 -1.02 -3.67
C ILE A 63 96.67 -0.54 -3.18
N SER A 64 97.09 -1.03 -2.01
CA SER A 64 98.30 -0.57 -1.32
C SER A 64 99.39 -1.65 -1.25
N GLY A 65 100.65 -1.25 -1.20
CA GLY A 65 101.81 -2.13 -1.29
C GLY A 65 102.12 -2.63 -2.71
N TYR A 66 101.62 -1.99 -3.78
CA TYR A 66 101.90 -2.40 -5.16
C TYR A 66 103.27 -1.89 -5.65
N THR A 67 104.08 -2.76 -6.27
CA THR A 67 105.37 -2.38 -6.85
C THR A 67 105.68 -3.15 -8.13
N ASN A 68 105.76 -2.44 -9.27
CA ASN A 68 106.30 -3.02 -10.50
C ASN A 68 107.84 -2.92 -10.52
N ALA A 69 108.50 -3.91 -9.93
CA ALA A 69 109.95 -3.90 -9.71
C ALA A 69 110.78 -4.46 -10.89
N ASP A 70 110.17 -5.25 -11.77
CA ASP A 70 110.84 -5.95 -12.87
C ASP A 70 110.59 -5.32 -14.26
N GLY A 71 109.57 -4.46 -14.38
CA GLY A 71 109.17 -3.81 -15.64
C GLY A 71 108.31 -4.68 -16.56
N SER A 72 107.73 -5.77 -16.05
CA SER A 72 106.80 -6.64 -16.79
C SER A 72 105.35 -6.15 -16.63
N ALA A 73 104.42 -6.71 -17.41
CA ALA A 73 103.00 -6.40 -17.27
C ALA A 73 102.34 -7.26 -16.18
N ASP A 74 101.51 -6.63 -15.35
CA ASP A 74 100.69 -7.25 -14.30
C ASP A 74 99.20 -7.15 -14.67
N THR A 75 98.31 -7.89 -14.00
CA THR A 75 96.85 -7.77 -14.22
C THR A 75 96.08 -7.58 -12.91
N ILE A 76 95.04 -6.75 -12.95
CA ILE A 76 93.94 -6.76 -11.97
C ILE A 76 92.75 -7.43 -12.63
N ASN A 77 92.04 -8.28 -11.90
CA ASN A 77 90.78 -8.85 -12.34
C ASN A 77 89.66 -8.49 -11.36
N VAL A 78 88.54 -7.97 -11.86
CA VAL A 78 87.31 -7.75 -11.10
C VAL A 78 86.31 -8.81 -11.52
N THR A 79 85.83 -9.63 -10.59
CA THR A 79 84.89 -10.74 -10.86
C THR A 79 83.55 -10.46 -10.19
N LEU A 80 82.47 -10.58 -10.95
CA LEU A 80 81.09 -10.44 -10.49
C LEU A 80 80.58 -11.73 -9.81
N PRO A 81 79.46 -11.65 -9.05
CA PRO A 81 78.70 -12.82 -8.62
C PRO A 81 78.33 -13.77 -9.77
N ALA A 82 78.08 -15.03 -9.43
CA ALA A 82 77.58 -16.00 -10.39
C ALA A 82 76.22 -15.56 -10.97
N GLY A 83 76.07 -15.66 -12.29
CA GLY A 83 74.86 -15.26 -13.01
C GLY A 83 74.89 -13.83 -13.56
N VAL A 84 75.67 -12.92 -12.97
CA VAL A 84 75.80 -11.52 -13.41
C VAL A 84 76.98 -11.37 -14.38
N THR A 85 76.79 -10.68 -15.50
CA THR A 85 77.82 -10.48 -16.54
C THR A 85 78.09 -9.00 -16.81
N PHE A 86 79.29 -8.65 -17.29
CA PHE A 86 79.62 -7.30 -17.74
C PHE A 86 79.12 -7.08 -19.18
N ALA A 87 78.15 -6.18 -19.37
CA ALA A 87 77.76 -5.69 -20.69
C ALA A 87 78.84 -4.77 -21.29
N SER A 88 79.50 -3.97 -20.45
CA SER A 88 80.63 -3.11 -20.83
C SER A 88 81.45 -2.69 -19.60
N SER A 89 82.67 -2.21 -19.82
CA SER A 89 83.51 -1.68 -18.75
C SER A 89 84.43 -0.57 -19.26
N ASN A 90 84.55 0.48 -18.44
CA ASN A 90 85.43 1.63 -18.66
C ASN A 90 86.22 1.88 -17.37
N LEU A 91 87.10 0.94 -17.06
CA LEU A 91 87.96 0.97 -15.89
C LEU A 91 89.36 1.48 -16.25
N VAL A 92 89.88 2.38 -15.42
CA VAL A 92 91.25 2.91 -15.51
C VAL A 92 92.00 2.69 -14.21
N ILE A 93 93.33 2.60 -14.30
CA ILE A 93 94.22 2.45 -13.15
C ILE A 93 95.14 3.65 -13.09
N GLU A 94 95.08 4.39 -12.00
CA GLU A 94 95.92 5.56 -11.72
C GLU A 94 96.89 5.29 -10.57
N ASN A 95 98.05 5.95 -10.60
CA ASN A 95 98.99 5.95 -9.48
C ASN A 95 98.60 7.02 -8.42
N ALA A 96 99.33 7.08 -7.30
CA ALA A 96 99.07 8.07 -6.24
C ALA A 96 99.17 9.55 -6.66
N SER A 97 99.67 9.85 -7.87
CA SER A 97 99.72 11.20 -8.45
C SER A 97 98.59 11.52 -9.44
N GLY A 98 97.65 10.60 -9.69
CA GLY A 98 96.61 10.73 -10.71
C GLY A 98 97.11 10.55 -12.15
N THR A 99 98.24 9.85 -12.33
CA THR A 99 98.72 9.46 -13.66
C THR A 99 98.21 8.06 -13.99
N GLN A 100 97.54 7.91 -15.13
CA GLN A 100 97.06 6.63 -15.62
C GLN A 100 98.24 5.70 -16.00
N ILE A 101 98.27 4.51 -15.39
CA ILE A 101 99.31 3.47 -15.56
C ILE A 101 98.76 2.14 -16.10
N GLY A 102 97.44 2.03 -16.26
CA GLY A 102 96.75 0.97 -16.99
C GLY A 102 95.74 1.56 -17.99
N THR A 103 95.81 1.14 -19.25
CA THR A 103 94.91 1.62 -20.32
C THR A 103 93.66 0.76 -20.42
N GLY A 104 92.48 1.38 -20.54
CA GLY A 104 91.14 0.74 -20.50
C GLY A 104 90.76 -0.15 -21.69
N SER A 105 91.68 -1.01 -22.14
CA SER A 105 91.37 -2.20 -22.94
C SER A 105 91.03 -3.34 -21.98
N VAL A 106 89.88 -3.24 -21.32
CA VAL A 106 89.41 -4.31 -20.43
C VAL A 106 89.13 -5.55 -21.27
N THR A 107 89.71 -6.68 -20.90
CA THR A 107 89.38 -7.97 -21.51
C THR A 107 88.34 -8.65 -20.65
N LEU A 108 87.13 -8.81 -21.20
CA LEU A 108 86.10 -9.61 -20.56
C LEU A 108 86.47 -11.10 -20.70
N THR A 109 86.35 -11.83 -19.60
CA THR A 109 86.78 -13.22 -19.45
C THR A 109 85.76 -13.98 -18.62
N ASN A 110 85.86 -15.32 -18.60
CA ASN A 110 84.96 -16.20 -17.86
C ASN A 110 83.46 -15.99 -18.21
N ASN A 111 83.14 -16.01 -19.51
CA ASN A 111 81.81 -15.68 -20.05
C ASN A 111 81.32 -14.31 -19.54
N ASP A 112 82.17 -13.31 -19.65
CA ASP A 112 81.93 -11.92 -19.29
C ASP A 112 81.62 -11.66 -17.79
N ALA A 113 81.74 -12.65 -16.92
CA ALA A 113 81.65 -12.48 -15.46
C ALA A 113 82.92 -11.86 -14.81
N SER A 114 84.00 -11.67 -15.59
CA SER A 114 85.28 -11.16 -15.10
C SER A 114 85.91 -10.12 -16.04
N ALA A 115 86.29 -8.97 -15.49
CA ALA A 115 86.92 -7.85 -16.18
C ALA A 115 88.42 -7.78 -15.83
N GLU A 116 89.28 -8.19 -16.77
CA GLU A 116 90.74 -8.13 -16.60
C GLU A 116 91.33 -6.84 -17.18
N ILE A 117 92.12 -6.13 -16.38
CA ILE A 117 92.81 -4.88 -16.75
C ILE A 117 94.32 -5.09 -16.60
N SER A 118 95.06 -4.95 -17.71
CA SER A 118 96.53 -5.01 -17.71
C SER A 118 97.16 -3.69 -17.25
N ILE A 119 98.18 -3.80 -16.42
CA ILE A 119 99.04 -2.71 -15.92
C ILE A 119 100.40 -2.85 -16.60
N ASN A 120 100.85 -1.82 -17.32
CA ASN A 120 102.12 -1.85 -18.07
C ASN A 120 102.93 -0.55 -17.89
N PRO A 121 103.35 -0.22 -16.65
CA PRO A 121 104.09 0.99 -16.31
C PRO A 121 105.58 0.85 -16.63
N ALA A 122 106.27 1.97 -16.92
CA ALA A 122 107.72 1.95 -16.87
C ALA A 122 108.21 2.00 -15.41
N SER A 123 109.42 1.50 -15.17
CA SER A 123 110.05 1.51 -13.84
C SER A 123 110.27 2.94 -13.33
N GLY A 124 109.33 3.40 -12.49
CA GLY A 124 109.28 4.77 -11.95
C GLY A 124 107.90 5.42 -12.00
N ASP A 125 106.97 4.90 -12.82
CA ASP A 125 105.61 5.45 -12.95
C ASP A 125 104.66 4.97 -11.84
N VAL A 126 105.05 3.93 -11.08
CA VAL A 126 104.25 3.38 -9.98
C VAL A 126 104.53 4.14 -8.68
N THR A 127 103.49 4.76 -8.13
CA THR A 127 103.48 5.33 -6.78
C THR A 127 102.34 4.73 -5.98
N ASP A 128 102.66 4.22 -4.79
CA ASP A 128 101.75 3.51 -3.90
C ASP A 128 100.92 4.49 -3.04
N PRO A 129 99.60 4.28 -2.83
CA PRO A 129 98.75 3.25 -3.44
C PRO A 129 98.35 3.57 -4.89
N ILE A 130 97.98 2.54 -5.64
CA ILE A 130 97.29 2.68 -6.93
C ILE A 130 95.77 2.72 -6.72
N TYR A 131 95.05 3.28 -7.69
CA TYR A 131 93.60 3.38 -7.68
C TYR A 131 93.01 2.77 -8.96
N LEU A 132 92.13 1.78 -8.81
CA LEU A 132 91.22 1.35 -9.87
C LEU A 132 89.97 2.21 -9.77
N SER A 133 89.57 2.88 -10.84
CA SER A 133 88.34 3.67 -10.87
C SER A 133 87.69 3.67 -12.25
N GLY A 134 86.37 3.91 -12.29
CA GLY A 134 85.63 4.02 -13.54
C GLY A 134 84.19 3.55 -13.40
N THR A 135 83.55 3.23 -14.53
CA THR A 135 82.22 2.64 -14.57
C THR A 135 82.26 1.26 -15.23
N VAL A 136 81.34 0.41 -14.81
CA VAL A 136 81.00 -0.85 -15.48
C VAL A 136 79.50 -0.86 -15.73
N THR A 137 79.05 -1.55 -16.76
CA THR A 137 77.63 -1.88 -16.92
C THR A 137 77.47 -3.39 -16.81
N VAL A 138 76.48 -3.85 -16.05
CA VAL A 138 76.21 -5.27 -15.83
C VAL A 138 74.83 -5.66 -16.35
N ASP A 139 74.68 -6.94 -16.68
CA ASP A 139 73.42 -7.59 -16.96
C ASP A 139 73.14 -8.62 -15.87
N ALA A 140 71.93 -8.59 -15.32
CA ALA A 140 71.45 -9.53 -14.33
C ALA A 140 70.88 -10.81 -15.00
N PRO A 141 70.94 -11.97 -14.32
CA PRO A 141 70.23 -13.17 -14.78
C PRO A 141 68.71 -12.96 -14.66
N SER A 142 67.93 -13.56 -15.57
CA SER A 142 66.46 -13.61 -15.50
C SER A 142 65.98 -14.91 -14.84
N ASN A 143 64.80 -14.88 -14.22
CA ASN A 143 64.09 -16.01 -13.61
C ASN A 143 64.85 -16.59 -12.39
N ILE A 144 65.21 -15.75 -11.44
CA ILE A 144 65.89 -16.13 -10.20
C ILE A 144 64.89 -16.31 -9.06
N GLY A 145 64.45 -17.53 -8.74
CA GLY A 145 63.35 -17.77 -7.77
C GLY A 145 63.56 -17.41 -6.27
N SER A 146 64.45 -16.47 -5.96
CA SER A 146 64.59 -15.69 -4.72
C SER A 146 65.79 -14.73 -4.86
N ASP A 147 65.80 -13.60 -4.15
CA ASP A 147 66.95 -12.68 -4.05
C ASP A 147 68.31 -13.41 -3.93
N GLN A 148 69.26 -13.05 -4.80
CA GLN A 148 70.59 -13.65 -4.82
C GLN A 148 71.65 -12.62 -4.41
N GLN A 149 72.39 -12.91 -3.35
CA GLN A 149 73.49 -12.08 -2.88
C GLN A 149 74.84 -12.72 -3.19
N GLY A 150 75.75 -11.97 -3.80
CA GLY A 150 77.12 -12.41 -4.07
C GLY A 150 78.15 -11.33 -3.84
N GLN A 151 79.42 -11.73 -3.72
CA GLN A 151 80.53 -10.79 -3.61
C GLN A 151 81.07 -10.46 -5.00
N VAL A 152 81.14 -9.18 -5.33
CA VAL A 152 82.10 -8.68 -6.31
C VAL A 152 83.48 -8.81 -5.67
N THR A 153 84.42 -9.43 -6.36
CA THR A 153 85.78 -9.67 -5.86
C THR A 153 86.84 -9.04 -6.75
N LEU A 154 87.98 -8.69 -6.15
CA LEU A 154 89.15 -8.18 -6.86
C LEU A 154 90.38 -9.04 -6.55
N SER A 155 91.11 -9.45 -7.58
CA SER A 155 92.43 -10.08 -7.47
C SER A 155 93.47 -9.34 -8.31
N MET A 156 94.74 -9.59 -8.04
CA MET A 156 95.85 -9.05 -8.82
C MET A 156 96.88 -10.16 -9.06
N THR A 157 97.26 -10.36 -10.31
CA THR A 157 98.37 -11.26 -10.69
C THR A 157 99.58 -10.39 -11.00
N GLN A 158 100.68 -10.58 -10.26
CA GLN A 158 101.92 -9.85 -10.46
C GLN A 158 103.01 -10.76 -11.03
N SER A 159 103.71 -10.23 -12.01
CA SER A 159 104.82 -10.87 -12.72
C SER A 159 105.99 -11.29 -11.81
N ASP A 160 106.17 -10.60 -10.67
CA ASP A 160 107.15 -10.94 -9.63
C ASP A 160 106.70 -12.02 -8.63
N GLY A 161 105.43 -12.45 -8.73
CA GLY A 161 104.80 -13.48 -7.88
C GLY A 161 104.24 -12.96 -6.55
N SER A 162 104.09 -11.64 -6.37
CA SER A 162 103.49 -11.03 -5.16
C SER A 162 101.97 -10.82 -5.25
N ASP A 163 101.25 -11.76 -5.89
CA ASP A 163 99.80 -11.72 -6.17
C ASP A 163 98.91 -11.27 -4.99
N LEU A 164 97.89 -10.47 -5.30
CA LEU A 164 96.76 -10.23 -4.40
C LEU A 164 95.70 -11.30 -4.66
N ALA A 165 95.51 -12.19 -3.69
CA ALA A 165 94.43 -13.16 -3.69
C ALA A 165 93.06 -12.46 -3.78
N ALA A 166 92.08 -13.14 -4.40
CA ALA A 166 90.72 -12.64 -4.54
C ALA A 166 90.18 -12.14 -3.19
N THR A 167 89.86 -10.86 -3.15
CA THR A 167 89.40 -10.12 -1.98
C THR A 167 87.98 -9.62 -2.26
N ASP A 168 87.05 -9.91 -1.35
CA ASP A 168 85.69 -9.38 -1.42
C ASP A 168 85.74 -7.85 -1.36
N ILE A 169 85.23 -7.19 -2.40
CA ILE A 169 85.22 -5.73 -2.50
C ILE A 169 83.84 -5.16 -2.13
N GLN A 170 82.75 -5.71 -2.68
CA GLN A 170 81.40 -5.25 -2.37
C GLN A 170 80.39 -6.36 -2.60
N GLN A 171 79.38 -6.45 -1.74
CA GLN A 171 78.23 -7.32 -1.97
C GLN A 171 77.31 -6.65 -3.01
N LEU A 172 76.90 -7.42 -4.01
CA LEU A 172 75.88 -7.10 -5.00
C LEU A 172 74.69 -8.05 -4.78
N THR A 173 73.49 -7.48 -4.72
CA THR A 173 72.22 -8.21 -4.66
C THR A 173 71.59 -8.18 -6.06
N VAL A 174 71.08 -9.33 -6.52
CA VAL A 174 70.10 -9.40 -7.60
C VAL A 174 68.75 -9.64 -6.93
N ASN A 175 67.82 -8.69 -7.04
CA ASN A 175 66.49 -8.80 -6.45
C ASN A 175 65.61 -9.70 -7.33
N ASN A 176 64.87 -10.62 -6.73
CA ASN A 176 63.79 -11.32 -7.42
C ASN A 176 62.60 -10.37 -7.51
N VAL A 177 62.22 -9.98 -8.71
CA VAL A 177 61.01 -9.19 -8.93
C VAL A 177 59.89 -10.20 -9.10
N GLU A 178 59.02 -10.35 -8.09
CA GLU A 178 57.83 -11.17 -8.27
C GLU A 178 57.04 -10.62 -9.45
N GLU A 179 56.71 -11.48 -10.43
CA GLU A 179 55.72 -11.14 -11.45
C GLU A 179 54.45 -10.71 -10.72
N ASP A 180 53.91 -9.53 -11.07
CA ASP A 180 52.61 -9.17 -10.52
C ASP A 180 51.58 -10.13 -11.12
N ASN A 181 51.04 -10.98 -10.26
CA ASN A 181 50.08 -12.04 -10.60
C ASN A 181 48.67 -11.65 -10.06
N THR A 182 48.47 -10.38 -9.71
CA THR A 182 47.10 -9.84 -9.62
C THR A 182 46.54 -9.79 -11.03
N ALA A 183 45.34 -10.35 -11.18
CA ALA A 183 44.53 -10.06 -12.34
C ALA A 183 43.82 -8.73 -12.09
N PRO A 184 43.49 -7.98 -13.16
CA PRO A 184 42.63 -6.82 -13.02
C PRO A 184 41.24 -7.31 -12.62
N SER A 185 40.49 -6.44 -11.94
CA SER A 185 39.10 -6.65 -11.57
C SER A 185 38.23 -5.47 -12.02
N PHE A 186 36.98 -5.75 -12.35
CA PHE A 186 35.99 -4.73 -12.70
C PHE A 186 35.42 -4.08 -11.42
N GLU A 187 35.38 -2.75 -11.39
CA GLU A 187 34.92 -1.96 -10.24
C GLU A 187 33.51 -1.40 -10.46
N ASP A 188 33.23 -0.76 -11.60
CA ASP A 188 31.95 -0.07 -11.85
C ASP A 188 31.60 0.10 -13.34
N ALA A 189 30.31 0.28 -13.64
CA ALA A 189 29.80 0.61 -14.97
C ALA A 189 28.64 1.62 -14.92
N ASP A 190 28.82 2.78 -15.54
CA ASP A 190 27.84 3.88 -15.58
C ASP A 190 27.47 4.21 -17.03
N LEU A 191 26.17 4.21 -17.36
CA LEU A 191 25.64 4.71 -18.63
C LEU A 191 24.98 6.08 -18.44
N TYR A 192 25.47 7.10 -19.12
CA TYR A 192 24.99 8.48 -19.00
C TYR A 192 24.93 9.21 -20.35
N ASP A 193 24.14 10.28 -20.42
CA ASP A 193 24.19 11.25 -21.52
C ASP A 193 25.34 12.23 -21.27
N ASN A 194 26.34 12.31 -22.15
CA ASN A 194 27.47 13.22 -21.97
C ASN A 194 27.15 14.67 -22.42
N ASP A 195 26.21 14.89 -23.34
CA ASP A 195 25.77 16.22 -23.80
C ASP A 195 24.32 16.21 -24.33
N THR A 196 23.37 16.47 -23.43
CA THR A 196 21.92 16.68 -23.71
C THR A 196 21.59 17.71 -24.80
N SER A 197 22.56 18.46 -25.33
CA SER A 197 22.37 19.37 -26.47
C SER A 197 22.65 18.75 -27.84
N ALA A 198 23.20 17.54 -27.88
CA ALA A 198 23.33 16.66 -29.04
C ALA A 198 22.41 15.43 -28.90
N SER A 199 22.00 14.81 -30.00
CA SER A 199 21.09 13.65 -29.98
C SER A 199 21.82 12.29 -30.04
N GLU A 200 23.14 12.27 -29.86
CA GLU A 200 24.03 11.14 -30.17
C GLU A 200 25.33 11.19 -29.31
N ASP A 201 25.24 11.45 -27.99
CA ASP A 201 26.42 11.52 -27.09
C ASP A 201 26.23 10.69 -25.80
N ALA A 202 25.56 9.54 -25.90
CA ALA A 202 25.46 8.58 -24.79
C ALA A 202 26.81 7.86 -24.58
N GLU A 203 27.29 7.76 -23.35
CA GLU A 203 28.55 7.11 -22.99
C GLU A 203 28.31 6.06 -21.90
N LEU A 204 28.82 4.84 -22.13
CA LEU A 204 28.99 3.81 -21.11
C LEU A 204 30.44 3.77 -20.66
N GLU A 205 30.69 4.20 -19.42
CA GLU A 205 31.99 4.15 -18.77
C GLU A 205 32.15 2.84 -17.98
N LEU A 206 33.32 2.19 -18.11
CA LEU A 206 33.69 1.02 -17.31
C LEU A 206 34.99 1.33 -16.56
N ALA A 207 34.98 1.12 -15.25
CA ALA A 207 36.14 1.25 -14.39
C ALA A 207 36.70 -0.11 -13.98
N PHE A 208 38.03 -0.22 -14.02
CA PHE A 208 38.80 -1.35 -13.49
C PHE A 208 39.69 -0.85 -12.35
N ASP A 209 40.13 -1.75 -11.47
CA ASP A 209 41.05 -1.42 -10.38
C ASP A 209 42.44 -0.96 -10.86
N GLU A 210 42.92 -1.52 -11.97
CA GLU A 210 44.21 -1.21 -12.59
C GLU A 210 44.18 -1.05 -14.13
N PRO A 211 45.27 -0.52 -14.76
CA PRO A 211 45.32 -0.33 -16.22
C PRO A 211 45.34 -1.63 -17.03
N ILE A 212 44.36 -1.76 -17.94
CA ILE A 212 44.25 -2.89 -18.86
C ILE A 212 44.91 -2.63 -20.23
N LYS A 213 45.06 -3.68 -21.04
CA LYS A 213 45.36 -3.55 -22.47
C LYS A 213 44.16 -2.91 -23.21
N ALA A 214 44.46 -2.33 -24.38
CA ALA A 214 43.46 -1.76 -25.26
C ALA A 214 42.35 -2.78 -25.61
N ILE A 215 41.13 -2.53 -25.16
CA ILE A 215 39.96 -3.42 -25.34
C ILE A 215 39.46 -3.41 -26.79
N GLU A 216 39.07 -4.59 -27.31
CA GLU A 216 38.39 -4.75 -28.59
C GLU A 216 36.91 -5.14 -28.39
N LYS A 217 36.06 -4.91 -29.40
CA LYS A 217 34.62 -5.28 -29.34
C LYS A 217 34.36 -6.79 -29.21
N SER A 218 35.39 -7.64 -29.34
CA SER A 218 35.29 -9.07 -29.05
C SER A 218 35.34 -9.41 -27.56
N ASP A 219 35.68 -8.44 -26.72
CA ASP A 219 36.00 -8.65 -25.31
C ASP A 219 34.81 -8.37 -24.38
N PHE A 220 33.70 -7.89 -24.96
CA PHE A 220 32.43 -7.70 -24.27
C PHE A 220 31.22 -7.90 -25.20
N ASN A 221 30.04 -8.13 -24.62
CA ASN A 221 28.74 -7.94 -25.27
C ASN A 221 27.89 -7.00 -24.41
N LEU A 222 27.17 -6.06 -25.01
CA LEU A 222 26.19 -5.21 -24.32
C LEU A 222 24.77 -5.73 -24.59
N TYR A 223 23.92 -5.73 -23.57
CA TYR A 223 22.53 -6.14 -23.59
C TYR A 223 21.65 -5.02 -23.02
N VAL A 224 20.45 -4.88 -23.56
CA VAL A 224 19.41 -4.00 -23.04
C VAL A 224 18.10 -4.78 -23.15
N ASP A 225 17.36 -4.90 -22.05
CA ASP A 225 16.09 -5.64 -21.99
C ASP A 225 16.27 -7.09 -22.50
N GLU A 226 17.31 -7.77 -21.96
CA GLU A 226 17.90 -9.06 -22.39
C GLU A 226 18.40 -9.16 -23.86
N GLU A 227 18.09 -8.21 -24.74
CA GLU A 227 18.44 -8.25 -26.17
C GLU A 227 19.85 -7.67 -26.45
N PRO A 228 20.69 -8.34 -27.28
CA PRO A 228 22.06 -7.91 -27.54
C PRO A 228 22.15 -6.68 -28.47
N ILE A 229 22.82 -5.64 -28.00
CA ILE A 229 23.12 -4.43 -28.78
C ILE A 229 24.17 -4.73 -29.86
N ALA A 230 23.83 -4.41 -31.11
CA ALA A 230 24.70 -4.68 -32.26
C ALA A 230 25.96 -3.79 -32.30
N ASP A 231 27.13 -4.36 -32.59
CA ASP A 231 28.44 -3.68 -32.68
C ASP A 231 28.45 -2.36 -33.47
N SER A 232 27.53 -2.18 -34.43
CA SER A 232 27.42 -0.95 -35.23
C SER A 232 26.92 0.27 -34.45
N LYS A 233 26.31 0.06 -33.28
CA LYS A 233 25.76 1.06 -32.37
C LYS A 233 26.76 1.52 -31.29
N ILE A 234 27.90 0.84 -31.20
CA ILE A 234 28.90 1.02 -30.12
C ILE A 234 30.19 1.60 -30.71
N SER A 235 30.81 2.60 -30.10
CA SER A 235 32.21 3.00 -30.33
C SER A 235 33.09 2.63 -29.12
N VAL A 236 34.41 2.70 -29.30
CA VAL A 236 35.38 2.58 -28.19
C VAL A 236 36.20 3.85 -28.25
N ASP A 237 35.93 4.76 -27.31
CA ASP A 237 36.42 6.13 -27.33
C ASP A 237 37.54 6.35 -26.30
N GLN A 238 37.59 5.52 -25.26
CA GLN A 238 38.78 5.25 -24.43
C GLN A 238 39.01 3.73 -24.33
N ASP A 239 40.25 3.28 -24.48
CA ASP A 239 40.59 1.87 -24.69
C ASP A 239 40.96 1.08 -23.42
N GLY A 240 40.92 1.67 -22.23
CA GLY A 240 41.27 0.99 -20.99
C GLY A 240 42.73 1.11 -20.55
N THR A 241 43.61 1.74 -21.35
CA THR A 241 45.05 1.91 -21.01
C THR A 241 45.35 2.79 -19.79
N SER A 242 44.31 3.38 -19.17
CA SER A 242 44.37 4.06 -17.88
C SER A 242 43.54 3.40 -16.77
N GLY A 243 42.98 2.21 -17.00
CA GLY A 243 42.01 1.55 -16.12
C GLY A 243 40.56 2.02 -16.33
N ARG A 244 40.33 2.87 -17.34
CA ARG A 244 39.02 3.42 -17.72
C ARG A 244 38.72 3.14 -19.18
N VAL A 245 37.60 2.51 -19.47
CA VAL A 245 37.05 2.31 -20.83
C VAL A 245 35.85 3.23 -20.97
N VAL A 246 35.66 3.81 -22.16
CA VAL A 246 34.46 4.59 -22.51
C VAL A 246 33.95 4.11 -23.85
N LEU A 247 32.68 3.72 -23.88
CA LEU A 247 31.96 3.21 -25.04
C LEU A 247 30.87 4.21 -25.44
N GLY A 248 31.03 4.91 -26.56
CA GLY A 248 29.94 5.73 -27.11
C GLY A 248 28.79 4.86 -27.67
N LEU A 249 27.54 5.27 -27.42
CA LEU A 249 26.32 4.60 -27.85
C LEU A 249 25.44 5.52 -28.72
N ASP A 250 24.53 4.93 -29.50
CA ASP A 250 23.64 5.66 -30.43
C ASP A 250 22.32 6.16 -29.82
N ASP A 251 21.98 5.74 -28.60
CA ASP A 251 20.85 6.22 -27.80
C ASP A 251 21.20 6.07 -26.30
N VAL A 252 20.49 6.79 -25.43
CA VAL A 252 20.53 6.58 -23.98
C VAL A 252 19.53 5.46 -23.65
N TYR A 253 20.04 4.26 -23.46
CA TYR A 253 19.23 3.10 -23.08
C TYR A 253 18.81 3.21 -21.61
N THR A 254 17.51 3.09 -21.34
CA THR A 254 16.92 3.36 -20.00
C THR A 254 16.20 2.17 -19.35
N GLY A 255 16.17 1.00 -19.98
CA GLY A 255 15.69 -0.25 -19.37
C GLY A 255 16.81 -0.99 -18.62
N ASP A 256 16.72 -2.32 -18.49
CA ASP A 256 17.76 -3.11 -17.81
C ASP A 256 18.99 -3.30 -18.72
N VAL A 257 20.12 -2.71 -18.32
CA VAL A 257 21.35 -2.70 -19.12
C VAL A 257 22.39 -3.59 -18.45
N GLU A 258 22.80 -4.65 -19.15
CA GLU A 258 23.89 -5.54 -18.73
C GLU A 258 25.04 -5.51 -19.72
N ILE A 259 26.28 -5.41 -19.22
CA ILE A 259 27.49 -5.67 -20.01
C ILE A 259 28.15 -6.97 -19.58
N LYS A 260 28.38 -7.87 -20.54
CA LYS A 260 29.08 -9.14 -20.34
C LYS A 260 30.55 -8.98 -20.70
N LEU A 261 31.44 -9.15 -19.72
CA LEU A 261 32.89 -9.06 -19.88
C LEU A 261 33.54 -10.46 -20.02
N PHE A 262 34.56 -10.60 -20.87
CA PHE A 262 35.24 -11.87 -21.16
C PHE A 262 36.69 -11.95 -20.63
N ASP A 263 37.24 -13.17 -20.59
CA ASP A 263 38.61 -13.48 -20.15
C ASP A 263 39.70 -13.06 -21.16
N SER A 264 39.31 -12.44 -22.28
CA SER A 264 40.24 -11.80 -23.23
C SER A 264 40.67 -10.40 -22.80
N ILE A 265 39.99 -9.80 -21.82
CA ILE A 265 40.46 -8.58 -21.15
C ILE A 265 41.67 -8.96 -20.27
N GLU A 266 42.83 -8.35 -20.55
CA GLU A 266 44.08 -8.61 -19.83
C GLU A 266 44.71 -7.29 -19.32
N ASP A 267 45.39 -7.33 -18.17
CA ASP A 267 46.24 -6.23 -17.69
C ASP A 267 47.47 -6.01 -18.59
N THR A 268 48.28 -4.99 -18.29
CA THR A 268 49.54 -4.76 -19.02
C THR A 268 50.60 -5.87 -18.86
N SER A 269 50.48 -6.75 -17.85
CA SER A 269 51.38 -7.87 -17.55
C SER A 269 51.02 -9.16 -18.30
N GLY A 270 49.77 -9.35 -18.73
CA GLY A 270 49.24 -10.61 -19.30
C GLY A 270 48.34 -11.43 -18.39
N ASN A 271 47.88 -10.88 -17.26
CA ASN A 271 46.89 -11.51 -16.39
C ASN A 271 45.47 -11.19 -16.93
N ALA A 272 44.65 -12.23 -17.12
CA ALA A 272 43.26 -12.10 -17.58
C ALA A 272 42.32 -11.68 -16.42
N LEU A 273 41.30 -10.88 -16.73
CA LEU A 273 40.25 -10.40 -15.82
C LEU A 273 39.70 -11.52 -14.92
N ASP A 274 39.67 -11.31 -13.60
CA ASP A 274 39.30 -12.38 -12.66
C ASP A 274 37.79 -12.56 -12.45
N ASP A 275 36.99 -11.55 -12.79
CA ASP A 275 35.57 -11.44 -12.44
C ASP A 275 34.63 -11.31 -13.66
N THR A 276 35.00 -11.97 -14.76
CA THR A 276 34.21 -12.12 -16.00
C THR A 276 32.75 -12.53 -15.76
N GLY A 277 31.85 -12.13 -16.66
CA GLY A 277 30.43 -12.42 -16.58
C GLY A 277 29.57 -11.21 -16.95
N ASN A 278 28.26 -11.33 -16.76
CA ASN A 278 27.35 -10.19 -16.87
C ASN A 278 27.56 -9.25 -15.67
N LYS A 279 27.52 -7.95 -15.93
CA LYS A 279 27.61 -6.85 -14.97
C LYS A 279 26.41 -5.94 -15.22
N THR A 280 25.63 -5.66 -14.18
CA THR A 280 24.61 -4.60 -14.22
C THR A 280 25.30 -3.26 -14.48
N VAL A 281 24.69 -2.41 -15.30
CA VAL A 281 25.14 -1.05 -15.59
C VAL A 281 24.21 -0.07 -14.88
N THR A 282 24.77 0.89 -14.15
CA THR A 282 24.00 1.95 -13.53
C THR A 282 23.60 2.97 -14.60
N VAL A 283 22.32 3.01 -14.97
CA VAL A 283 21.81 4.03 -15.91
C VAL A 283 21.54 5.33 -15.16
N ALA A 284 22.19 6.41 -15.60
CA ALA A 284 22.14 7.75 -15.01
C ALA A 284 21.97 8.82 -16.11
N PRO A 285 20.75 8.97 -16.69
CA PRO A 285 20.53 9.73 -17.91
C PRO A 285 20.57 11.26 -17.72
N VAL A 286 20.70 11.76 -16.48
CA VAL A 286 20.68 13.19 -16.15
C VAL A 286 22.10 13.69 -15.83
N PRO A 287 22.83 14.33 -16.77
CA PRO A 287 24.20 14.76 -16.53
C PRO A 287 24.34 16.09 -15.78
N VAL A 288 25.31 16.12 -14.88
CA VAL A 288 25.74 17.29 -14.12
C VAL A 288 27.25 17.45 -14.25
N LYS A 289 27.71 18.64 -14.64
CA LYS A 289 29.12 19.02 -14.76
C LYS A 289 29.37 20.32 -13.98
N ASP A 290 30.63 20.75 -13.82
CA ASP A 290 30.94 22.03 -13.17
C ASP A 290 30.15 23.20 -13.80
N GLY A 291 29.46 23.97 -12.95
CA GLY A 291 28.65 25.11 -13.37
C GLY A 291 27.26 24.76 -13.92
N SER A 292 26.82 23.49 -13.91
CA SER A 292 25.43 23.12 -14.24
C SER A 292 24.42 23.77 -13.29
N ASP A 293 23.28 24.18 -13.83
CA ASP A 293 22.07 24.63 -13.12
C ASP A 293 20.87 24.01 -13.86
N ILE A 294 20.42 22.85 -13.36
CA ILE A 294 19.43 22.00 -14.05
C ILE A 294 18.28 21.59 -13.13
N ASN A 295 17.22 21.06 -13.73
CA ASN A 295 16.17 20.34 -12.99
C ASN A 295 16.38 18.85 -13.23
N ALA A 296 16.33 18.07 -12.15
CA ALA A 296 16.23 16.63 -12.20
C ALA A 296 14.88 16.21 -11.59
N TYR A 297 14.51 14.94 -11.73
CA TYR A 297 13.25 14.44 -11.21
C TYR A 297 13.45 13.37 -10.13
N GLN A 298 12.64 13.41 -9.10
CA GLN A 298 12.52 12.32 -8.13
C GLN A 298 12.18 11.02 -8.89
N GLY A 299 12.90 9.95 -8.55
CA GLY A 299 13.04 8.70 -9.31
C GLY A 299 14.33 8.61 -10.15
N SER A 300 14.97 9.73 -10.52
CA SER A 300 16.10 9.72 -11.47
C SER A 300 17.47 9.42 -10.85
N ASN A 301 18.34 8.83 -11.66
CA ASN A 301 19.78 8.76 -11.41
C ASN A 301 20.51 9.90 -12.12
N ILE A 302 21.34 10.63 -11.38
CA ILE A 302 22.05 11.82 -11.87
C ILE A 302 23.55 11.52 -11.98
N ALA A 303 24.09 11.58 -13.20
CA ALA A 303 25.51 11.39 -13.46
C ALA A 303 26.29 12.69 -13.18
N VAL A 304 27.02 12.74 -12.06
CA VAL A 304 27.95 13.83 -11.75
C VAL A 304 29.29 13.52 -12.42
N ILE A 305 29.55 14.18 -13.55
CA ILE A 305 30.69 13.95 -14.44
C ILE A 305 31.80 14.97 -14.14
N THR A 306 33.05 14.49 -14.05
CA THR A 306 34.22 15.27 -13.60
C THR A 306 35.38 15.24 -14.61
N ASP A 307 36.29 16.21 -14.55
CA ASP A 307 37.49 16.26 -15.40
C ASP A 307 38.59 15.26 -14.96
N ASN A 308 38.52 14.71 -13.74
CA ASN A 308 39.57 13.85 -13.14
C ASN A 308 38.97 12.65 -12.37
N THR A 309 39.64 11.49 -12.40
CA THR A 309 39.20 10.34 -11.58
C THR A 309 39.49 10.55 -10.10
N GLN A 310 38.81 9.77 -9.25
CA GLN A 310 38.88 9.82 -7.78
C GLN A 310 38.56 11.21 -7.19
N THR A 311 37.68 11.97 -7.86
CA THR A 311 37.26 13.30 -7.43
C THR A 311 36.24 13.17 -6.30
N GLU A 312 36.51 13.77 -5.13
CA GLU A 312 35.55 13.79 -4.02
C GLU A 312 34.34 14.67 -4.37
N ILE A 313 33.14 14.13 -4.14
CA ILE A 313 31.85 14.77 -4.41
C ILE A 313 31.11 14.97 -3.08
N THR A 314 30.51 16.14 -2.90
CA THR A 314 29.62 16.44 -1.77
C THR A 314 28.29 16.96 -2.29
N VAL A 315 27.18 16.34 -1.91
CA VAL A 315 25.82 16.74 -2.27
C VAL A 315 25.11 17.22 -1.01
N GLU A 316 24.70 18.49 -0.98
CA GLU A 316 24.04 19.11 0.19
C GLU A 316 22.74 19.81 -0.24
N ALA A 317 21.71 19.78 0.61
CA ALA A 317 20.55 20.66 0.45
C ALA A 317 20.98 22.14 0.48
N SER A 318 20.26 23.02 -0.21
CA SER A 318 20.56 24.45 -0.23
C SER A 318 20.16 25.13 1.08
N ASP A 319 20.92 26.16 1.50
CA ASP A 319 20.69 26.94 2.74
C ASP A 319 19.28 27.56 2.85
N ASP A 320 18.55 27.65 1.73
CA ASP A 320 17.18 28.20 1.63
C ASP A 320 16.07 27.13 1.73
N GLU A 321 16.40 25.83 1.79
CA GLU A 321 15.43 24.73 1.94
C GLU A 321 15.06 24.48 3.42
N ASP A 322 13.84 23.97 3.66
CA ASP A 322 13.35 23.65 5.02
C ASP A 322 13.82 22.26 5.53
N PHE A 323 14.70 21.57 4.80
CA PHE A 323 15.23 20.23 5.12
C PHE A 323 16.76 20.16 5.07
N ASP A 324 17.36 19.37 5.97
CA ASP A 324 18.79 19.06 5.95
C ASP A 324 19.03 17.75 5.17
N SER A 325 19.79 17.79 4.07
CA SER A 325 20.26 16.59 3.36
C SER A 325 21.75 16.71 3.03
N PHE A 326 22.49 15.60 3.14
CA PHE A 326 23.95 15.57 3.03
C PHE A 326 24.44 14.18 2.60
N GLN A 327 25.22 14.11 1.52
CA GLN A 327 25.92 12.90 1.06
C GLN A 327 27.36 13.26 0.65
N GLU A 328 28.33 12.39 0.93
CA GLU A 328 29.72 12.50 0.49
C GLU A 328 30.15 11.20 -0.20
N GLY A 329 30.85 11.35 -1.33
CA GLY A 329 31.34 10.25 -2.15
C GLY A 329 32.60 10.63 -2.93
N ASN A 330 32.98 9.81 -3.89
CA ASN A 330 33.97 10.14 -4.91
C ASN A 330 33.74 9.29 -6.16
N THR A 331 34.28 9.70 -7.31
CA THR A 331 34.10 9.00 -8.59
C THR A 331 34.90 7.69 -8.74
N GLY A 332 35.52 7.16 -7.67
CA GLY A 332 36.31 5.92 -7.74
C GLY A 332 37.68 6.07 -8.41
N THR A 333 38.54 5.05 -8.28
CA THR A 333 39.97 5.14 -8.66
C THR A 333 40.18 5.50 -10.14
N ASN A 334 39.43 4.84 -11.03
CA ASN A 334 39.54 5.03 -12.48
C ASN A 334 38.20 5.45 -13.13
N SER A 335 37.18 5.87 -12.36
CA SER A 335 35.96 6.49 -12.93
C SER A 335 35.94 8.02 -12.78
N GLN A 336 35.32 8.70 -13.75
CA GLN A 336 35.05 10.14 -13.78
C GLN A 336 33.61 10.49 -13.38
N VAL A 337 32.78 9.48 -13.10
CA VAL A 337 31.34 9.61 -12.83
C VAL A 337 31.07 9.29 -11.36
N TYR A 338 30.10 10.00 -10.79
CA TYR A 338 29.48 9.66 -9.52
C TYR A 338 27.97 9.74 -9.67
N VAL A 339 27.26 8.64 -9.45
CA VAL A 339 25.80 8.61 -9.55
C VAL A 339 25.16 9.08 -8.25
N PHE A 340 24.36 10.14 -8.35
CA PHE A 340 23.47 10.61 -7.29
C PHE A 340 22.05 10.16 -7.61
N SER A 341 21.60 9.08 -6.97
CA SER A 341 20.24 8.55 -7.08
C SER A 341 19.24 9.39 -6.27
N THR A 342 18.16 9.83 -6.91
CA THR A 342 17.12 10.66 -6.30
C THR A 342 15.83 9.88 -6.05
N THR A 343 15.91 8.81 -5.24
CA THR A 343 14.77 7.92 -4.91
C THR A 343 13.56 8.67 -4.32
N ASP A 344 12.42 7.99 -4.13
CA ASP A 344 11.22 8.60 -3.51
C ASP A 344 11.44 9.15 -2.09
N ASP A 345 12.43 8.63 -1.35
CA ASP A 345 12.87 9.18 -0.06
C ASP A 345 13.69 10.49 -0.18
N THR A 346 14.04 10.90 -1.40
CA THR A 346 14.79 12.13 -1.68
C THR A 346 13.84 13.32 -1.74
N GLU A 347 13.93 14.21 -0.73
CA GLU A 347 13.15 15.44 -0.64
C GLU A 347 13.28 16.31 -1.91
N THR A 348 12.16 16.83 -2.42
CA THR A 348 12.17 17.73 -3.58
C THR A 348 12.61 19.13 -3.17
N GLY A 349 13.64 19.68 -3.81
CA GLY A 349 14.24 20.98 -3.49
C GLY A 349 15.53 21.23 -4.27
N GLN A 350 16.23 22.31 -3.96
CA GLN A 350 17.56 22.59 -4.51
C GLN A 350 18.67 21.88 -3.72
N TYR A 351 19.52 21.17 -4.47
CA TYR A 351 20.77 20.58 -4.01
C TYR A 351 21.97 21.30 -4.64
N ASN A 352 23.00 21.54 -3.84
CA ASN A 352 24.31 22.00 -4.29
C ASN A 352 25.26 20.80 -4.34
N ILE A 353 25.91 20.60 -5.49
CA ILE A 353 26.89 19.53 -5.69
C ILE A 353 28.27 20.17 -5.80
N THR A 354 29.20 19.82 -4.91
CA THR A 354 30.57 20.32 -4.89
C THR A 354 31.52 19.28 -5.47
N LEU A 355 32.30 19.66 -6.48
CA LEU A 355 33.28 18.82 -7.18
C LEU A 355 34.69 19.22 -6.71
N LYS A 356 35.33 18.42 -5.86
CA LYS A 356 36.53 18.86 -5.13
C LYS A 356 37.74 19.10 -6.03
N GLY A 357 38.02 20.38 -6.27
CA GLY A 357 39.18 20.84 -7.05
C GLY A 357 38.80 21.38 -8.43
N GLU A 358 37.55 21.19 -8.85
CA GLU A 358 37.00 21.63 -10.11
C GLU A 358 36.06 22.82 -9.87
N GLY A 359 34.91 22.59 -9.23
CA GLY A 359 33.95 23.64 -8.90
C GLY A 359 32.66 23.14 -8.24
N SER A 360 31.50 23.53 -8.76
CA SER A 360 30.20 23.22 -8.17
C SER A 360 29.04 23.36 -9.16
N ALA A 361 27.99 22.56 -8.97
CA ALA A 361 26.74 22.58 -9.73
C ALA A 361 25.51 22.72 -8.81
N GLN A 362 24.37 23.07 -9.41
CA GLN A 362 23.07 23.10 -8.75
C GLN A 362 22.07 22.20 -9.48
N VAL A 363 21.31 21.43 -8.70
CA VAL A 363 20.24 20.57 -9.18
C VAL A 363 18.97 20.92 -8.42
N ASN A 364 17.87 21.15 -9.13
CA ASN A 364 16.54 21.29 -8.53
C ASN A 364 15.78 19.99 -8.75
N VAL A 365 15.70 19.15 -7.72
CA VAL A 365 14.99 17.86 -7.74
C VAL A 365 13.49 18.13 -7.58
N ARG A 366 12.68 17.64 -8.51
CA ARG A 366 11.21 17.83 -8.50
C ARG A 366 10.49 16.52 -8.71
N ASN A 367 9.29 16.38 -8.19
CA ASN A 367 8.44 15.26 -8.56
C ASN A 367 7.93 15.46 -10.01
N LEU A 368 8.27 14.56 -10.94
CA LEU A 368 7.80 14.60 -12.33
C LEU A 368 6.28 14.41 -12.41
N GLY A 369 5.73 13.61 -11.51
CA GLY A 369 4.33 13.18 -11.52
C GLY A 369 3.99 12.51 -12.85
N LEU A 370 4.84 11.58 -13.28
CA LEU A 370 4.54 10.67 -14.37
C LEU A 370 3.47 9.70 -13.87
N GLU A 371 2.43 9.48 -14.66
CA GLU A 371 1.27 8.68 -14.27
C GLU A 371 0.68 8.02 -15.53
N VAL A 372 0.23 6.77 -15.38
CA VAL A 372 -0.45 6.00 -16.43
C VAL A 372 -1.83 5.65 -15.92
N ASN A 373 -2.87 6.15 -16.57
CA ASN A 373 -4.25 5.80 -16.30
C ASN A 373 -4.78 4.95 -17.47
N ILE A 374 -5.54 3.91 -17.14
CA ILE A 374 -6.25 3.06 -18.10
C ILE A 374 -7.73 3.40 -17.98
N ASP A 375 -8.43 3.41 -19.12
CA ASP A 375 -9.85 3.78 -19.17
C ASP A 375 -10.77 2.60 -18.74
N ASP A 376 -10.41 1.35 -19.06
CA ASP A 376 -11.09 0.13 -18.60
C ASP A 376 -10.09 -0.91 -18.05
N LEU A 377 -10.45 -1.54 -16.92
CA LEU A 377 -9.62 -2.53 -16.23
C LEU A 377 -10.10 -3.98 -16.44
N ASN A 378 -11.23 -4.23 -17.12
CA ASN A 378 -11.69 -5.59 -17.45
C ASN A 378 -12.14 -5.64 -18.90
N ILE A 379 -11.34 -6.25 -19.77
CA ILE A 379 -11.61 -6.32 -21.21
C ILE A 379 -11.58 -7.77 -21.71
N THR A 380 -12.05 -8.03 -22.93
CA THR A 380 -11.88 -9.34 -23.59
C THR A 380 -10.70 -9.37 -24.56
N THR A 381 -10.32 -10.56 -25.02
CA THR A 381 -9.33 -10.77 -26.09
C THR A 381 -9.72 -10.18 -27.47
N GLU A 382 -10.95 -9.65 -27.65
CA GLU A 382 -11.34 -8.91 -28.86
C GLU A 382 -11.28 -7.36 -28.71
N ASP A 383 -11.02 -6.84 -27.49
CA ASP A 383 -11.12 -5.41 -27.16
C ASP A 383 -9.78 -4.64 -27.24
N GLU A 384 -9.79 -3.37 -26.82
CA GLU A 384 -8.63 -2.48 -26.82
C GLU A 384 -8.33 -1.94 -25.40
N ILE A 385 -7.07 -2.04 -24.96
CA ILE A 385 -6.57 -1.39 -23.75
C ILE A 385 -6.29 0.08 -24.11
N GLU A 386 -7.22 0.98 -23.77
CA GLU A 386 -7.09 2.42 -23.95
C GLU A 386 -6.64 3.13 -22.67
N GLY A 387 -5.87 4.21 -22.81
CA GLY A 387 -5.42 4.98 -21.66
C GLY A 387 -4.60 6.22 -21.97
N VAL A 388 -4.17 6.90 -20.91
CA VAL A 388 -3.44 8.17 -20.98
C VAL A 388 -2.23 8.13 -20.07
N VAL A 389 -1.04 8.37 -20.66
CA VAL A 389 0.17 8.71 -19.92
C VAL A 389 0.32 10.22 -19.82
N GLU A 390 0.58 10.74 -18.62
CA GLU A 390 0.79 12.17 -18.39
C GLU A 390 1.90 12.51 -17.41
N ALA A 391 2.37 13.76 -17.46
CA ALA A 391 3.38 14.28 -16.55
C ALA A 391 3.20 15.77 -16.22
N LYS A 392 3.97 16.29 -15.25
CA LYS A 392 4.02 17.74 -14.96
C LYS A 392 4.85 18.53 -15.98
N ALA A 393 5.63 17.85 -16.82
CA ALA A 393 6.43 18.42 -17.92
C ALA A 393 6.12 17.71 -19.26
N GLY A 394 6.20 18.44 -20.39
CA GLY A 394 5.75 17.95 -21.71
C GLY A 394 6.78 18.15 -22.82
N ASN A 395 6.53 17.58 -24.00
CA ASN A 395 7.54 17.29 -25.03
C ASN A 395 8.67 16.40 -24.45
N ARG A 396 8.26 15.29 -23.81
CA ARG A 396 9.16 14.31 -23.18
C ARG A 396 9.04 12.98 -23.93
N PRO A 397 10.15 12.34 -24.33
CA PRO A 397 10.12 10.99 -24.87
C PRO A 397 9.85 10.01 -23.73
N VAL A 398 8.82 9.18 -23.90
CA VAL A 398 8.40 8.16 -22.95
C VAL A 398 8.34 6.84 -23.70
N ARG A 399 8.86 5.77 -23.11
CA ARG A 399 8.61 4.41 -23.56
C ARG A 399 7.38 3.89 -22.84
N LEU A 400 6.48 3.24 -23.58
CA LEU A 400 5.36 2.45 -23.03
C LEU A 400 5.63 0.98 -23.30
N GLU A 401 5.52 0.15 -22.26
CA GLU A 401 5.67 -1.30 -22.33
C GLU A 401 4.41 -1.95 -21.75
N LEU A 402 3.78 -2.83 -22.53
CA LEU A 402 2.70 -3.68 -22.06
C LEU A 402 3.34 -4.95 -21.49
N LEU A 403 3.23 -5.13 -20.17
CA LEU A 403 3.78 -6.26 -19.42
C LEU A 403 2.67 -7.30 -19.15
N ASP A 404 3.02 -8.58 -19.16
CA ASP A 404 2.15 -9.67 -18.68
C ASP A 404 2.26 -9.90 -17.16
N SER A 405 1.58 -10.92 -16.63
CA SER A 405 1.54 -11.18 -15.18
C SER A 405 2.84 -11.76 -14.59
N ASP A 406 3.74 -12.30 -15.42
CA ASP A 406 5.09 -12.71 -15.01
C ASP A 406 6.08 -11.51 -15.08
N GLY A 407 5.67 -10.41 -15.73
CA GLY A 407 6.41 -9.16 -15.87
C GLY A 407 7.20 -9.04 -17.19
N ASP A 408 6.95 -9.93 -18.15
CA ASP A 408 7.64 -9.93 -19.45
C ASP A 408 6.98 -8.92 -20.41
N THR A 409 7.78 -8.13 -21.15
CA THR A 409 7.28 -7.16 -22.12
C THR A 409 6.70 -7.85 -23.37
N VAL A 410 5.40 -7.71 -23.58
CA VAL A 410 4.65 -8.26 -24.73
C VAL A 410 4.70 -7.34 -25.95
N GLU A 411 4.61 -6.03 -25.75
CA GLU A 411 4.69 -5.00 -26.80
C GLU A 411 5.32 -3.72 -26.23
N GLN A 412 6.18 -3.04 -27.00
CA GLN A 412 6.83 -1.79 -26.57
C GLN A 412 6.75 -0.68 -27.62
N ARG A 413 6.57 0.58 -27.17
CA ARG A 413 6.41 1.76 -28.04
C ARG A 413 7.07 3.00 -27.45
N ASP A 414 8.04 3.58 -28.16
CA ASP A 414 8.57 4.91 -27.87
C ASP A 414 7.59 5.99 -28.40
N VAL A 415 7.08 6.84 -27.50
CA VAL A 415 6.13 7.93 -27.75
C VAL A 415 6.68 9.29 -27.28
N GLU A 416 6.01 10.39 -27.61
CA GLU A 416 6.38 11.74 -27.13
C GLU A 416 5.17 12.43 -26.49
N LEU A 417 5.26 12.75 -25.20
CA LEU A 417 4.22 13.52 -24.50
C LEU A 417 4.03 14.87 -25.20
N SER A 418 2.79 15.22 -25.51
CA SER A 418 2.48 16.49 -26.17
C SER A 418 2.97 17.70 -25.35
N GLY A 419 3.01 18.88 -25.98
CA GLY A 419 3.21 20.15 -25.26
C GLY A 419 2.12 20.48 -24.22
N GLN A 420 1.04 19.68 -24.14
CA GLN A 420 0.03 19.75 -23.07
C GLN A 420 0.33 18.80 -21.89
N ARG A 421 1.38 17.98 -22.02
CA ARG A 421 1.95 17.02 -21.06
C ARG A 421 1.21 15.67 -20.95
N LYS A 422 0.43 15.31 -21.98
CA LYS A 422 -0.28 14.02 -22.10
C LYS A 422 -0.01 13.33 -23.43
N TYR A 423 -0.19 12.02 -23.48
CA TYR A 423 -0.30 11.20 -24.68
C TYR A 423 -1.37 10.10 -24.45
N GLU A 424 -2.34 10.01 -25.36
CA GLU A 424 -3.37 8.95 -25.41
C GLU A 424 -2.81 7.74 -26.18
N PHE A 425 -2.97 6.52 -25.65
CA PHE A 425 -2.47 5.29 -26.25
C PHE A 425 -3.55 4.20 -26.30
N THR A 426 -3.35 3.23 -27.20
CA THR A 426 -4.24 2.08 -27.42
C THR A 426 -3.38 0.84 -27.68
N PHE A 427 -3.58 -0.25 -26.94
CA PHE A 427 -3.08 -1.59 -27.28
C PHE A 427 -4.27 -2.50 -27.63
N ASN A 428 -4.40 -2.89 -28.89
CA ASN A 428 -5.50 -3.75 -29.34
C ASN A 428 -5.18 -5.22 -29.00
N ALA A 429 -5.99 -5.85 -28.14
CA ALA A 429 -5.73 -7.21 -27.65
C ALA A 429 -5.78 -8.25 -28.80
N SER A 430 -6.74 -8.07 -29.72
CA SER A 430 -6.91 -8.92 -30.91
C SER A 430 -5.74 -8.83 -31.91
N GLU A 431 -5.16 -7.64 -32.12
CA GLU A 431 -4.01 -7.47 -33.02
C GLU A 431 -2.70 -8.00 -32.40
N LEU A 432 -2.61 -8.04 -31.07
CA LEU A 432 -1.46 -8.56 -30.33
C LEU A 432 -1.55 -10.07 -30.02
N ASP A 433 -2.71 -10.71 -30.22
CA ASP A 433 -2.97 -12.13 -29.91
C ASP A 433 -2.75 -12.40 -28.40
N LEU A 434 -3.28 -11.51 -27.54
CA LEU A 434 -3.16 -11.62 -26.08
C LEU A 434 -3.89 -12.87 -25.55
N ASP A 435 -3.28 -13.52 -24.56
CA ASP A 435 -3.86 -14.66 -23.83
C ASP A 435 -4.76 -14.14 -22.67
N GLU A 436 -5.52 -15.05 -22.05
CA GLU A 436 -6.27 -14.78 -20.79
C GLU A 436 -5.29 -14.52 -19.63
N ASP A 437 -4.98 -13.26 -19.33
CA ASP A 437 -4.10 -12.90 -18.21
C ASP A 437 -4.31 -11.45 -17.70
N ASN A 438 -3.60 -11.10 -16.63
CA ASN A 438 -3.45 -9.74 -16.14
C ASN A 438 -2.29 -9.03 -16.85
N TYR A 439 -2.53 -7.79 -17.29
CA TYR A 439 -1.54 -6.94 -17.95
C TYR A 439 -1.35 -5.61 -17.22
N THR A 440 -0.15 -5.03 -17.27
CA THR A 440 0.10 -3.64 -16.84
C THR A 440 0.80 -2.84 -17.93
N VAL A 441 0.67 -1.51 -17.89
CA VAL A 441 1.40 -0.60 -18.78
C VAL A 441 2.44 0.16 -17.97
N LEU A 442 3.70 -0.14 -18.20
CA LEU A 442 4.84 0.58 -17.65
C LEU A 442 5.20 1.75 -18.57
N ALA A 443 5.32 2.95 -18.01
CA ALA A 443 5.79 4.14 -18.70
C ALA A 443 7.13 4.64 -18.13
N THR A 444 8.17 4.64 -18.97
CA THR A 444 9.53 5.06 -18.58
C THR A 444 9.94 6.33 -19.34
N ASP A 445 10.20 7.41 -18.61
CA ASP A 445 10.64 8.68 -19.17
C ASP A 445 12.13 8.62 -19.56
N LYS A 446 12.42 8.47 -20.87
CA LYS A 446 13.78 8.27 -21.40
C LYS A 446 14.78 9.41 -21.10
N GLN A 447 14.29 10.57 -20.63
CA GLN A 447 15.13 11.72 -20.24
C GLN A 447 15.52 11.73 -18.76
N SER A 448 14.91 10.92 -17.91
CA SER A 448 15.18 10.91 -16.47
C SER A 448 15.23 9.52 -15.84
N GLY A 449 14.76 8.48 -16.54
CA GLY A 449 14.63 7.13 -15.97
C GLY A 449 13.56 7.05 -14.89
N VAL A 450 12.64 8.03 -14.83
CA VAL A 450 11.47 7.96 -13.93
C VAL A 450 10.42 7.08 -14.58
N GLU A 451 9.92 6.12 -13.80
CA GLU A 451 8.95 5.13 -14.23
C GLU A 451 7.61 5.31 -13.52
N ALA A 452 6.53 4.90 -14.17
CA ALA A 452 5.20 4.80 -13.58
C ALA A 452 4.44 3.62 -14.22
N GLU A 453 3.92 2.73 -13.39
CA GLU A 453 3.12 1.58 -13.82
C GLU A 453 1.63 1.86 -13.63
N SER A 454 0.79 1.34 -14.53
CA SER A 454 -0.66 1.45 -14.43
C SER A 454 -1.26 0.52 -13.38
N SER A 455 -2.56 0.68 -13.12
CA SER A 455 -3.39 -0.42 -12.59
C SER A 455 -3.32 -1.64 -13.52
N SER A 456 -3.49 -2.83 -12.95
CA SER A 456 -3.62 -4.08 -13.70
C SER A 456 -4.96 -4.15 -14.44
N VAL A 457 -4.90 -4.55 -15.71
CA VAL A 457 -6.03 -4.83 -16.59
C VAL A 457 -6.22 -6.34 -16.66
N VAL A 458 -7.44 -6.82 -16.43
CA VAL A 458 -7.82 -8.23 -16.61
C VAL A 458 -8.26 -8.43 -18.06
N VAL A 459 -7.69 -9.42 -18.75
CA VAL A 459 -8.11 -9.82 -20.10
C VAL A 459 -8.74 -11.21 -20.05
N GLU A 460 -10.02 -11.32 -20.46
CA GLU A 460 -10.78 -12.59 -20.48
C GLU A 460 -11.06 -13.11 -21.91
N GLU A 461 -11.38 -14.40 -22.09
CA GLU A 461 -11.69 -14.98 -23.41
C GLU A 461 -12.97 -14.36 -23.99
N ALA A 462 -12.88 -13.71 -25.15
CA ALA A 462 -14.04 -13.22 -25.90
C ALA A 462 -14.98 -14.38 -26.28
N GLY A 463 -16.12 -14.48 -25.60
CA GLY A 463 -17.06 -15.60 -25.68
C GLY A 463 -18.23 -15.40 -26.66
N GLU A 464 -18.98 -16.49 -26.92
CA GLU A 464 -20.36 -16.34 -27.40
C GLU A 464 -21.21 -15.86 -26.21
N GLY A 465 -21.94 -14.75 -26.39
CA GLY A 465 -22.80 -14.14 -25.38
C GLY A 465 -23.68 -15.16 -24.63
N ASN A 466 -23.75 -15.02 -23.31
CA ASN A 466 -24.45 -15.94 -22.42
C ASN A 466 -25.32 -15.18 -21.40
N THR A 467 -26.36 -15.84 -20.89
CA THR A 467 -27.20 -15.31 -19.82
C THR A 467 -27.46 -16.36 -18.75
N GLU A 468 -27.60 -15.96 -17.48
CA GLU A 468 -28.08 -16.83 -16.40
C GLU A 468 -29.07 -16.09 -15.48
N PHE A 469 -30.11 -16.80 -15.01
CA PHE A 469 -30.94 -16.29 -13.91
C PHE A 469 -30.27 -16.69 -12.59
N PRO A 470 -30.02 -15.76 -11.66
CA PRO A 470 -29.37 -16.09 -10.39
C PRO A 470 -30.24 -17.02 -9.50
N GLY A 471 -29.56 -17.71 -8.58
CA GLY A 471 -30.20 -18.47 -7.50
C GLY A 471 -31.11 -19.61 -7.95
N GLU A 472 -32.36 -19.63 -7.46
CA GLU A 472 -33.33 -20.70 -7.75
C GLU A 472 -34.01 -20.57 -9.13
N ARG A 473 -33.73 -19.51 -9.90
CA ARG A 473 -34.33 -19.24 -11.22
C ARG A 473 -35.87 -19.11 -11.16
N LEU A 474 -36.36 -18.68 -10.00
CA LEU A 474 -37.77 -18.59 -9.65
C LEU A 474 -38.06 -17.24 -8.97
N VAL A 475 -38.66 -16.33 -9.72
CA VAL A 475 -39.20 -15.07 -9.18
C VAL A 475 -40.59 -15.36 -8.62
N ARG A 476 -40.93 -14.78 -7.47
CA ARG A 476 -42.20 -14.98 -6.77
C ARG A 476 -42.82 -13.62 -6.48
N ASP A 477 -44.09 -13.47 -6.81
CA ASP A 477 -44.82 -12.24 -6.54
C ASP A 477 -46.33 -12.49 -6.43
N GLN A 478 -47.12 -11.44 -6.23
CA GLN A 478 -48.57 -11.43 -6.29
C GLN A 478 -49.05 -10.70 -7.56
N ARG A 479 -50.23 -11.07 -8.05
CA ARG A 479 -50.86 -10.32 -9.15
C ARG A 479 -51.22 -8.89 -8.70
N GLY A 480 -50.85 -7.90 -9.48
CA GLY A 480 -51.05 -6.48 -9.20
C GLY A 480 -49.78 -5.76 -8.70
N ASP A 481 -48.74 -6.50 -8.32
CA ASP A 481 -47.45 -5.97 -7.87
C ASP A 481 -46.40 -5.97 -9.00
N VAL A 482 -45.17 -5.54 -8.70
CA VAL A 482 -44.07 -5.32 -9.65
C VAL A 482 -42.94 -6.33 -9.43
N ALA A 483 -42.90 -7.35 -10.29
CA ALA A 483 -41.92 -8.42 -10.17
C ALA A 483 -40.53 -7.97 -10.59
N ASN A 484 -39.57 -7.96 -9.66
CA ASN A 484 -38.15 -7.76 -9.94
C ASN A 484 -37.52 -9.05 -10.53
N ILE A 485 -36.90 -8.93 -11.70
CA ILE A 485 -36.29 -10.01 -12.48
C ILE A 485 -34.85 -9.64 -12.83
N THR A 486 -33.90 -10.13 -12.03
CA THR A 486 -32.46 -10.01 -12.27
C THR A 486 -31.96 -11.06 -13.28
N ILE A 487 -31.04 -10.70 -14.16
CA ILE A 487 -30.40 -11.58 -15.14
C ILE A 487 -28.92 -11.23 -15.24
N ASN A 488 -28.04 -12.20 -15.00
CA ASN A 488 -26.61 -12.05 -15.30
C ASN A 488 -26.38 -12.19 -16.81
N VAL A 489 -25.50 -11.36 -17.36
CA VAL A 489 -25.13 -11.32 -18.78
C VAL A 489 -23.61 -11.40 -18.88
N GLU A 490 -23.11 -12.23 -19.79
CA GLU A 490 -21.68 -12.42 -20.05
C GLU A 490 -21.44 -12.25 -21.54
N ASN A 491 -20.34 -11.57 -21.93
CA ASN A 491 -19.94 -11.39 -23.34
C ASN A 491 -21.03 -10.75 -24.24
N SER A 492 -21.84 -9.82 -23.71
CA SER A 492 -22.90 -9.13 -24.45
C SER A 492 -23.51 -7.99 -23.63
N ASP A 493 -23.39 -6.73 -24.07
CA ASP A 493 -24.01 -5.51 -23.49
C ASP A 493 -25.56 -5.48 -23.58
N TYR A 494 -26.20 -6.61 -23.88
CA TYR A 494 -27.62 -6.72 -24.16
C TYR A 494 -28.22 -8.05 -23.74
N VAL A 495 -29.46 -8.00 -23.26
CA VAL A 495 -30.27 -9.20 -23.02
C VAL A 495 -31.71 -9.01 -23.49
N THR A 496 -32.26 -10.04 -24.14
CA THR A 496 -33.68 -10.11 -24.52
C THR A 496 -34.43 -11.14 -23.66
N LEU A 497 -35.24 -10.67 -22.72
CA LEU A 497 -36.13 -11.48 -21.89
C LEU A 497 -37.49 -11.69 -22.58
N SER A 498 -37.99 -12.93 -22.58
CA SER A 498 -39.40 -13.24 -22.82
C SER A 498 -40.10 -13.65 -21.53
N ILE A 499 -41.32 -13.14 -21.32
CA ILE A 499 -42.20 -13.50 -20.20
C ILE A 499 -43.49 -14.12 -20.76
N GLY A 500 -43.81 -15.34 -20.34
CA GLY A 500 -45.00 -16.07 -20.80
C GLY A 500 -44.78 -16.83 -22.13
N ASN A 501 -45.88 -17.26 -22.76
CA ASN A 501 -45.94 -17.92 -24.08
C ASN A 501 -47.40 -18.10 -24.57
N ASP A 502 -47.56 -18.53 -25.83
CA ASP A 502 -48.85 -18.84 -26.48
C ASP A 502 -49.73 -19.87 -25.72
N ASP A 503 -49.15 -20.77 -24.91
CA ASP A 503 -49.91 -21.72 -24.08
C ASP A 503 -50.64 -21.03 -22.90
N LEU A 504 -50.16 -19.86 -22.46
CA LEU A 504 -50.74 -19.06 -21.36
C LEU A 504 -51.64 -17.91 -21.83
N ALA A 505 -51.82 -17.72 -23.15
CA ALA A 505 -52.49 -16.55 -23.72
C ALA A 505 -51.86 -15.19 -23.36
N PHE A 506 -50.61 -15.18 -22.85
CA PHE A 506 -49.82 -13.99 -22.55
C PHE A 506 -48.36 -14.23 -22.96
N GLU A 507 -47.82 -13.34 -23.79
CA GLU A 507 -46.42 -13.37 -24.22
C GLU A 507 -45.93 -11.94 -24.39
N SER A 508 -44.86 -11.59 -23.66
CA SER A 508 -44.18 -10.30 -23.72
C SER A 508 -42.69 -10.50 -23.94
N ASN A 509 -42.04 -9.55 -24.60
CA ASN A 509 -40.61 -9.52 -24.85
C ASN A 509 -40.08 -8.12 -24.56
N VAL A 510 -38.93 -8.05 -23.89
CA VAL A 510 -38.23 -6.81 -23.55
C VAL A 510 -36.74 -7.00 -23.77
N THR A 511 -36.07 -5.98 -24.30
CA THR A 511 -34.62 -5.95 -24.49
C THR A 511 -34.03 -4.81 -23.66
N ILE A 512 -33.04 -5.13 -22.85
CA ILE A 512 -32.31 -4.21 -21.96
C ILE A 512 -30.86 -4.13 -22.46
N GLU A 513 -30.28 -2.94 -22.36
CA GLU A 513 -28.85 -2.63 -22.51
C GLU A 513 -28.24 -2.58 -21.10
N ASP A 514 -27.18 -3.36 -20.89
CA ASP A 514 -26.33 -3.29 -19.69
C ASP A 514 -25.42 -2.08 -19.89
N VAL A 515 -25.76 -0.96 -19.22
CA VAL A 515 -25.09 0.33 -19.43
C VAL A 515 -24.00 0.59 -18.38
N ASN A 516 -24.18 0.08 -17.16
CA ASN A 516 -23.19 0.21 -16.09
C ASN A 516 -22.00 -0.76 -16.25
N GLY A 517 -22.14 -1.82 -17.06
CA GLY A 517 -21.09 -2.79 -17.34
C GLY A 517 -20.84 -3.77 -16.20
N ASP A 518 -21.80 -3.96 -15.28
CA ASP A 518 -21.62 -4.84 -14.12
C ASP A 518 -21.88 -6.33 -14.42
N GLY A 519 -22.40 -6.64 -15.61
CA GLY A 519 -22.75 -7.99 -16.04
C GLY A 519 -24.08 -8.50 -15.47
N GLN A 520 -24.95 -7.61 -14.98
CA GLN A 520 -26.22 -7.94 -14.35
C GLN A 520 -27.30 -6.87 -14.56
N VAL A 521 -28.25 -7.14 -15.47
CA VAL A 521 -29.43 -6.29 -15.58
C VAL A 521 -30.49 -6.64 -14.52
N SER A 522 -31.22 -5.63 -14.06
CA SER A 522 -32.42 -5.81 -13.21
C SER A 522 -33.66 -5.18 -13.83
N LEU A 523 -34.71 -5.98 -14.01
CA LEU A 523 -35.95 -5.56 -14.66
C LEU A 523 -37.15 -5.62 -13.72
N LEU A 524 -37.82 -4.49 -13.53
CA LEU A 524 -39.10 -4.38 -12.84
C LEU A 524 -40.26 -4.60 -13.82
N PHE A 525 -41.09 -5.62 -13.58
CA PHE A 525 -42.26 -5.95 -14.41
C PHE A 525 -43.58 -5.68 -13.69
N ASN A 526 -44.24 -4.58 -14.03
CA ASN A 526 -45.51 -4.16 -13.44
C ASN A 526 -46.68 -5.01 -13.99
N THR A 527 -47.10 -6.00 -13.20
CA THR A 527 -48.15 -6.94 -13.59
C THR A 527 -49.53 -6.29 -13.70
N TYR A 528 -49.77 -5.18 -12.98
CA TYR A 528 -50.99 -4.39 -13.09
C TYR A 528 -51.05 -3.62 -14.42
N ALA A 529 -49.99 -2.87 -14.72
CA ALA A 529 -49.91 -2.04 -15.92
C ALA A 529 -49.93 -2.82 -17.23
N ALA A 530 -49.48 -4.09 -17.23
CA ALA A 530 -49.61 -5.00 -18.37
C ALA A 530 -51.07 -5.24 -18.82
N THR A 531 -52.05 -5.01 -17.94
CA THR A 531 -53.49 -5.25 -18.18
C THR A 531 -54.02 -4.48 -19.38
N GLY A 532 -54.58 -5.20 -20.36
CA GLY A 532 -55.19 -4.60 -21.55
C GLY A 532 -54.21 -3.98 -22.55
N LYS A 533 -52.90 -4.08 -22.31
CA LYS A 533 -51.84 -3.63 -23.24
C LYS A 533 -51.59 -4.70 -24.32
N SER A 534 -51.16 -4.26 -25.51
CA SER A 534 -50.78 -5.16 -26.61
C SER A 534 -50.00 -4.40 -27.68
N GLY A 535 -49.03 -5.06 -28.30
CA GLY A 535 -48.13 -4.49 -29.29
C GLY A 535 -46.90 -3.84 -28.66
N ASP A 536 -46.26 -2.99 -29.44
CA ASP A 536 -45.13 -2.15 -29.06
C ASP A 536 -45.49 -1.22 -27.89
N LEU A 537 -44.64 -1.19 -26.86
CA LEU A 537 -44.83 -0.39 -25.65
C LEU A 537 -44.05 0.94 -25.70
N GLY A 538 -43.08 1.06 -26.61
CA GLY A 538 -42.07 2.12 -26.59
C GLY A 538 -40.67 1.55 -26.33
N ASP A 539 -39.68 2.40 -26.59
CA ASP A 539 -38.28 2.10 -26.28
C ASP A 539 -38.11 2.09 -24.74
N ASP A 540 -38.80 3.00 -24.02
CA ASP A 540 -38.80 3.18 -22.56
C ASP A 540 -39.62 2.17 -21.73
N GLY A 541 -40.13 1.09 -22.34
CA GLY A 541 -40.97 0.09 -21.63
C GLY A 541 -42.39 0.55 -21.24
N GLY A 542 -42.62 1.86 -21.14
CA GLY A 542 -43.85 2.48 -20.63
C GLY A 542 -44.16 2.07 -19.18
N ASP A 543 -45.41 2.24 -18.73
CA ASP A 543 -45.81 1.89 -17.35
C ASP A 543 -45.61 0.39 -16.97
N VAL A 544 -45.25 -0.48 -17.92
CA VAL A 544 -45.20 -1.95 -17.78
C VAL A 544 -43.83 -2.46 -17.33
N TYR A 545 -42.76 -1.81 -17.79
CA TYR A 545 -41.39 -2.21 -17.52
C TYR A 545 -40.58 -1.00 -17.08
N ASN A 546 -39.73 -1.18 -16.08
CA ASN A 546 -38.74 -0.19 -15.67
C ASN A 546 -37.44 -0.90 -15.28
N THR A 547 -36.33 -0.19 -15.30
CA THR A 547 -35.09 -0.59 -14.62
C THR A 547 -35.03 0.15 -13.27
N PRO A 548 -34.53 -0.47 -12.19
CA PRO A 548 -34.27 0.26 -10.94
C PRO A 548 -33.21 1.33 -11.20
N SER A 549 -33.47 2.58 -10.82
CA SER A 549 -32.42 3.61 -10.84
C SER A 549 -31.48 3.45 -9.65
N ILE A 550 -30.18 3.53 -9.90
CA ILE A 550 -29.12 3.49 -8.89
C ILE A 550 -28.49 4.89 -8.83
N GLU A 551 -28.45 5.51 -7.65
CA GLU A 551 -27.85 6.84 -7.52
C GLU A 551 -26.34 6.79 -7.84
N ASP A 552 -25.89 7.75 -8.65
CA ASP A 552 -24.50 7.96 -9.10
C ASP A 552 -23.90 6.95 -10.13
N GLU A 553 -24.68 6.03 -10.71
CA GLU A 553 -24.26 5.16 -11.84
C GLU A 553 -25.05 5.44 -13.13
N ASP A 554 -24.57 4.96 -14.29
CA ASP A 554 -25.32 5.03 -15.56
C ASP A 554 -26.33 3.86 -15.63
N ASP A 555 -27.59 4.12 -15.28
CA ASP A 555 -28.69 3.13 -15.23
C ASP A 555 -28.84 2.28 -16.51
N ASP A 556 -29.15 0.99 -16.35
CA ASP A 556 -29.63 0.09 -17.42
C ASP A 556 -30.74 0.73 -18.27
N GLU A 557 -30.60 0.68 -19.60
CA GLU A 557 -31.60 1.25 -20.52
C GLU A 557 -32.46 0.16 -21.16
N ILE A 558 -33.79 0.26 -21.01
CA ILE A 558 -34.72 -0.49 -21.86
C ILE A 558 -34.63 0.11 -23.27
N ILE A 559 -34.37 -0.74 -24.27
CA ILE A 559 -34.23 -0.31 -25.67
C ILE A 559 -35.35 -0.80 -26.59
N SER A 560 -36.17 -1.74 -26.14
CA SER A 560 -37.48 -2.04 -26.74
C SER A 560 -38.31 -2.96 -25.86
N ALA A 561 -39.62 -2.73 -25.77
CA ALA A 561 -40.56 -3.65 -25.13
C ALA A 561 -41.82 -3.89 -25.99
N THR A 562 -42.39 -5.10 -25.93
CA THR A 562 -43.56 -5.49 -26.72
C THR A 562 -44.35 -6.61 -26.05
N ILE A 563 -45.67 -6.43 -25.93
CA ILE A 563 -46.61 -7.49 -25.58
C ILE A 563 -47.18 -8.09 -26.87
N GLU A 564 -46.62 -9.21 -27.33
CA GLU A 564 -47.06 -9.93 -28.54
C GLU A 564 -48.47 -10.50 -28.37
N GLN A 565 -48.77 -10.99 -27.16
CA GLN A 565 -50.06 -11.54 -26.79
C GLN A 565 -50.47 -10.97 -25.43
N GLY A 566 -51.48 -10.11 -25.43
CA GLY A 566 -51.95 -9.42 -24.23
C GLY A 566 -53.28 -9.97 -23.70
N VAL A 567 -53.47 -9.86 -22.39
CA VAL A 567 -54.70 -10.22 -21.69
C VAL A 567 -55.60 -9.00 -21.47
N GLY A 568 -56.92 -9.21 -21.47
CA GLY A 568 -57.92 -8.15 -21.26
C GLY A 568 -58.26 -7.87 -19.79
N SER A 569 -57.67 -8.64 -18.88
CA SER A 569 -57.85 -8.68 -17.43
C SER A 569 -56.48 -8.72 -16.77
N LEU A 570 -56.38 -8.45 -15.47
CA LEU A 570 -55.15 -8.62 -14.70
C LEU A 570 -54.64 -10.07 -14.82
N LEU A 571 -53.32 -10.24 -14.92
CA LEU A 571 -52.67 -11.56 -15.04
C LEU A 571 -53.17 -12.52 -13.95
N GLU A 572 -53.44 -13.78 -14.33
CA GLU A 572 -53.96 -14.79 -13.41
C GLU A 572 -52.84 -15.31 -12.47
N PRO A 573 -53.17 -15.75 -11.24
CA PRO A 573 -52.24 -16.51 -10.42
C PRO A 573 -51.75 -17.75 -11.18
N GLY A 574 -50.43 -17.91 -11.33
CA GLY A 574 -49.89 -18.89 -12.26
C GLY A 574 -48.37 -18.87 -12.36
N ARG A 575 -47.85 -19.70 -13.27
CA ARG A 575 -46.41 -19.80 -13.56
C ARG A 575 -46.15 -19.38 -14.99
N TYR A 576 -45.48 -18.25 -15.15
CA TYR A 576 -45.08 -17.66 -16.41
C TYR A 576 -43.62 -18.05 -16.68
N PRO A 577 -43.32 -18.82 -17.75
CA PRO A 577 -41.95 -19.10 -18.15
C PRO A 577 -41.18 -17.81 -18.41
N LEU A 578 -39.91 -17.80 -18.00
CA LEU A 578 -38.95 -16.76 -18.35
C LEU A 578 -37.92 -17.38 -19.31
N GLU A 579 -37.60 -16.70 -20.41
CA GLU A 579 -36.54 -17.11 -21.34
C GLU A 579 -35.62 -15.91 -21.61
N ALA A 580 -34.35 -15.99 -21.19
CA ALA A 580 -33.33 -14.96 -21.46
C ALA A 580 -32.41 -15.39 -22.61
N ARG A 581 -31.90 -14.40 -23.34
CA ARG A 581 -31.04 -14.53 -24.52
C ARG A 581 -30.05 -13.38 -24.52
N SER A 582 -28.78 -13.65 -24.80
CA SER A 582 -27.81 -12.60 -25.13
C SER A 582 -28.22 -11.85 -26.41
N GLY A 583 -27.84 -10.58 -26.49
CA GLY A 583 -28.12 -9.73 -27.64
C GLY A 583 -29.59 -9.31 -27.80
N LYS A 584 -29.86 -8.58 -28.88
CA LYS A 584 -31.17 -7.95 -29.17
C LYS A 584 -32.18 -8.85 -29.92
N GLN A 585 -31.90 -10.15 -30.08
CA GLN A 585 -32.66 -11.02 -31.00
C GLN A 585 -33.55 -12.03 -30.26
N LYS A 586 -34.82 -11.66 -30.00
CA LYS A 586 -35.84 -12.55 -29.39
C LYS A 586 -36.08 -13.91 -30.07
N THR A 587 -35.61 -14.11 -31.31
CA THR A 587 -35.70 -15.40 -32.02
C THR A 587 -34.45 -16.26 -31.93
N ALA A 588 -33.45 -15.87 -31.13
CA ALA A 588 -32.34 -16.75 -30.76
C ALA A 588 -32.83 -17.88 -29.83
N ASP A 589 -32.03 -18.95 -29.74
CA ASP A 589 -32.26 -20.00 -28.75
C ASP A 589 -31.92 -19.44 -27.36
N ALA A 590 -32.82 -19.58 -26.39
CA ALA A 590 -32.61 -19.07 -25.02
C ALA A 590 -31.52 -19.86 -24.29
N GLU A 591 -30.44 -19.20 -23.84
CA GLU A 591 -29.40 -19.82 -23.00
C GLU A 591 -29.99 -20.14 -21.61
N SER A 592 -30.73 -19.18 -21.05
CA SER A 592 -31.34 -19.31 -19.73
C SER A 592 -32.87 -19.35 -19.73
N ARG A 593 -33.37 -20.06 -18.74
CA ARG A 593 -34.78 -20.37 -18.50
C ARG A 593 -35.09 -20.28 -17.01
N GLY A 594 -36.14 -19.55 -16.68
CA GLY A 594 -36.63 -19.31 -15.32
C GLY A 594 -38.14 -19.41 -15.23
N THR A 595 -38.72 -18.95 -14.13
CA THR A 595 -40.18 -18.87 -13.95
C THR A 595 -40.54 -17.70 -13.03
N LEU A 596 -41.54 -16.92 -13.42
CA LEU A 596 -42.27 -16.01 -12.55
C LEU A 596 -43.52 -16.73 -12.02
N GLU A 597 -43.62 -16.91 -10.70
CA GLU A 597 -44.79 -17.49 -10.02
C GLU A 597 -45.61 -16.37 -9.37
N LEU A 598 -46.72 -16.01 -10.01
CA LEU A 598 -47.69 -15.04 -9.49
C LEU A 598 -48.71 -15.74 -8.58
N SER A 599 -48.90 -15.18 -7.39
CA SER A 599 -49.86 -15.63 -6.38
C SER A 599 -51.13 -14.75 -6.38
N GLU A 600 -52.17 -15.20 -5.67
CA GLU A 600 -53.31 -14.33 -5.34
C GLU A 600 -52.84 -13.19 -4.42
N ARG A 601 -53.38 -11.98 -4.63
CA ARG A 601 -53.18 -10.85 -3.70
C ARG A 601 -53.92 -11.06 -2.38
N ASN A 602 -53.55 -10.35 -1.33
CA ASN A 602 -54.18 -10.46 -0.02
C ASN A 602 -54.04 -9.20 0.85
N THR A 603 -55.16 -8.76 1.39
CA THR A 603 -55.27 -7.63 2.34
C THR A 603 -55.26 -8.15 3.78
N THR A 604 -54.19 -7.88 4.54
CA THR A 604 -53.92 -8.59 5.82
C THR A 604 -54.37 -7.83 7.06
N TYR A 605 -54.00 -6.56 7.20
CA TYR A 605 -54.40 -5.71 8.33
C TYR A 605 -54.23 -4.21 8.02
N ILE A 606 -54.93 -3.39 8.80
CA ILE A 606 -54.61 -1.97 9.02
C ILE A 606 -54.39 -1.75 10.53
N GLN A 607 -53.34 -1.03 10.92
CA GLN A 607 -52.93 -0.85 12.32
C GLN A 607 -52.53 0.60 12.59
N SER A 608 -52.94 1.15 13.73
CA SER A 608 -52.55 2.50 14.16
C SER A 608 -51.19 2.54 14.86
N TRP A 609 -50.47 3.62 14.59
CA TRP A 609 -49.18 4.00 15.14
C TRP A 609 -49.21 5.50 15.45
N VAL A 610 -48.33 5.95 16.34
CA VAL A 610 -48.20 7.36 16.74
C VAL A 610 -46.76 7.83 16.62
N ALA A 611 -46.59 9.08 16.18
CA ALA A 611 -45.33 9.81 16.20
C ALA A 611 -45.53 11.21 16.82
N PRO A 612 -44.46 11.84 17.34
CA PRO A 612 -44.52 13.18 17.91
C PRO A 612 -45.16 14.23 17.01
N THR A 613 -45.85 15.20 17.63
CA THR A 613 -46.39 16.36 16.92
C THR A 613 -45.34 17.04 16.02
N GLY A 614 -45.73 17.29 14.76
CA GLY A 614 -44.87 17.97 13.78
C GLY A 614 -43.80 17.12 13.10
N THR A 615 -43.65 15.83 13.42
CA THR A 615 -42.71 14.93 12.72
C THR A 615 -42.97 14.90 11.21
N THR A 616 -41.90 14.93 10.42
CA THR A 616 -41.85 14.66 8.98
C THR A 616 -40.93 13.47 8.73
N TYR A 617 -41.11 12.82 7.58
CA TYR A 617 -40.17 11.84 7.03
C TYR A 617 -39.88 12.30 5.61
N GLU A 618 -38.61 12.30 5.20
CA GLU A 618 -38.23 12.64 3.82
C GLU A 618 -38.54 11.46 2.88
N ASP A 619 -38.22 10.23 3.30
CA ASP A 619 -38.35 8.97 2.57
C ASP A 619 -38.90 7.82 3.46
N ILE A 620 -39.00 6.60 2.92
CA ILE A 620 -39.36 5.39 3.67
C ILE A 620 -38.29 4.94 4.68
N ASP A 621 -37.02 5.23 4.43
CA ASP A 621 -35.91 4.81 5.31
C ASP A 621 -35.90 5.61 6.62
N GLU A 622 -36.12 6.93 6.60
CA GLU A 622 -36.31 7.74 7.81
C GLU A 622 -37.54 7.27 8.61
N LEU A 623 -38.58 6.77 7.92
CA LEU A 623 -39.75 6.17 8.57
C LEU A 623 -39.39 4.86 9.27
N HIS A 624 -38.61 3.97 8.64
CA HIS A 624 -38.10 2.75 9.28
C HIS A 624 -37.15 3.07 10.45
N ASP A 625 -36.25 4.04 10.30
CA ASP A 625 -35.38 4.53 11.37
C ASP A 625 -36.20 5.08 12.55
N ALA A 626 -37.34 5.75 12.29
CA ALA A 626 -38.25 6.18 13.34
C ALA A 626 -38.94 5.01 14.05
N VAL A 627 -39.23 3.89 13.36
CA VAL A 627 -39.75 2.66 13.98
C VAL A 627 -38.68 2.03 14.88
N ASP A 628 -37.46 1.86 14.38
CA ASP A 628 -36.37 1.19 15.10
C ASP A 628 -35.86 1.99 16.31
N ASN A 629 -35.87 3.32 16.21
CA ASN A 629 -35.56 4.22 17.33
C ASN A 629 -36.75 4.47 18.29
N ALA A 630 -37.89 3.80 18.07
CA ALA A 630 -39.13 3.95 18.87
C ALA A 630 -39.71 5.38 18.93
N ASN A 631 -39.50 6.16 17.87
CA ASN A 631 -40.13 7.46 17.63
C ASN A 631 -41.44 7.35 16.82
N LEU A 632 -41.64 6.25 16.10
CA LEU A 632 -42.91 5.84 15.49
C LEU A 632 -43.34 4.51 16.11
N THR A 633 -44.37 4.53 16.96
CA THR A 633 -44.72 3.37 17.80
C THR A 633 -46.15 2.88 17.60
N LYS A 634 -46.33 1.56 17.53
CA LYS A 634 -47.64 0.93 17.38
C LYS A 634 -48.50 1.16 18.62
N THR A 635 -49.70 1.69 18.44
CA THR A 635 -50.60 2.04 19.55
C THR A 635 -52.07 1.94 19.15
N ASN A 636 -52.95 1.74 20.13
CA ASN A 636 -54.40 1.94 19.97
C ASN A 636 -54.89 3.22 20.68
N LYS A 637 -53.96 4.10 21.09
CA LYS A 637 -54.21 5.39 21.73
C LYS A 637 -53.30 6.46 21.15
N ILE A 638 -53.89 7.55 20.68
CA ILE A 638 -53.19 8.68 20.07
C ILE A 638 -53.60 9.93 20.82
N ALA A 639 -52.65 10.71 21.35
CA ALA A 639 -52.97 11.97 21.99
C ALA A 639 -53.38 13.00 20.93
N ASN A 640 -54.39 13.81 21.27
CA ASN A 640 -54.89 14.85 20.39
C ASN A 640 -53.79 15.91 20.13
N GLY A 641 -53.42 16.10 18.86
CA GLY A 641 -52.30 16.94 18.43
C GLY A 641 -51.00 16.19 18.09
N ASP A 642 -50.89 14.89 18.40
CA ASP A 642 -49.83 14.03 17.87
C ASP A 642 -50.19 13.51 16.46
N ILE A 643 -49.18 12.96 15.77
CA ILE A 643 -49.31 12.44 14.41
C ILE A 643 -49.83 11.00 14.47
N ALA A 644 -50.91 10.73 13.73
CA ALA A 644 -51.43 9.39 13.51
C ALA A 644 -50.85 8.80 12.22
N VAL A 645 -50.41 7.55 12.28
CA VAL A 645 -49.96 6.78 11.12
C VAL A 645 -50.70 5.44 11.07
N HIS A 646 -51.29 5.10 9.94
CA HIS A 646 -51.84 3.77 9.70
C HIS A 646 -50.88 2.94 8.86
N LYS A 647 -50.42 1.81 9.42
CA LYS A 647 -49.68 0.77 8.70
C LYS A 647 -50.68 -0.22 8.11
N LEU A 648 -50.86 -0.18 6.79
CA LEU A 648 -51.64 -1.12 5.98
C LEU A 648 -50.68 -2.16 5.40
N LYS A 649 -51.03 -3.46 5.47
CA LYS A 649 -50.31 -4.56 4.78
C LYS A 649 -51.25 -5.21 3.77
N ALA A 650 -51.04 -4.96 2.48
CA ALA A 650 -51.92 -5.38 1.40
C ALA A 650 -51.14 -5.50 0.07
N SER A 651 -51.01 -6.72 -0.44
CA SER A 651 -50.39 -6.97 -1.75
C SER A 651 -51.35 -6.70 -2.91
N GLY A 652 -50.84 -6.76 -4.14
CA GLY A 652 -51.51 -6.48 -5.40
C GLY A 652 -51.85 -5.01 -5.63
N LEU A 653 -51.21 -4.09 -4.90
CA LEU A 653 -51.48 -2.64 -4.98
C LEU A 653 -50.29 -1.86 -5.55
N GLU A 654 -49.10 -2.45 -5.56
CA GLU A 654 -47.85 -1.74 -5.82
C GLU A 654 -47.79 -1.22 -7.27
N GLY A 655 -48.15 -2.07 -8.23
CA GLY A 655 -48.19 -1.72 -9.66
C GLY A 655 -49.32 -0.76 -10.03
N LEU A 656 -50.41 -0.74 -9.26
CA LEU A 656 -51.48 0.27 -9.39
C LEU A 656 -51.00 1.64 -8.89
N LEU A 657 -50.32 1.67 -7.74
CA LEU A 657 -49.86 2.88 -7.09
C LEU A 657 -48.57 3.43 -7.71
N MET A 658 -47.88 2.64 -8.53
CA MET A 658 -46.53 2.91 -9.05
C MET A 658 -45.54 3.13 -7.89
N ALA A 659 -45.63 2.28 -6.87
CA ALA A 659 -44.92 2.44 -5.59
C ALA A 659 -43.39 2.29 -5.66
N GLN A 660 -42.85 2.05 -6.85
CA GLN A 660 -41.42 2.09 -7.19
C GLN A 660 -40.87 3.53 -7.31
N SER A 661 -41.69 4.57 -7.17
CA SER A 661 -41.28 5.97 -7.12
C SER A 661 -42.05 6.72 -6.03
N GLU A 662 -41.36 7.19 -4.99
CA GLU A 662 -42.00 7.78 -3.80
C GLU A 662 -42.79 9.07 -4.10
N ASP A 663 -42.30 9.89 -5.03
CA ASP A 663 -42.80 11.25 -5.33
C ASP A 663 -44.31 11.32 -5.64
N ASP A 664 -44.88 10.26 -6.21
CA ASP A 664 -46.27 10.24 -6.70
C ASP A 664 -47.21 9.28 -5.94
N VAL A 665 -46.71 8.45 -5.01
CA VAL A 665 -47.50 7.43 -4.28
C VAL A 665 -48.73 8.06 -3.61
N SER A 666 -48.54 9.19 -2.93
CA SER A 666 -49.63 9.91 -2.25
C SER A 666 -50.71 10.39 -3.23
N ASN A 667 -50.32 10.88 -4.41
CA ASN A 667 -51.26 11.33 -5.44
C ASN A 667 -52.04 10.15 -6.03
N LYS A 668 -51.34 9.04 -6.31
CA LYS A 668 -51.92 7.81 -6.85
C LYS A 668 -52.90 7.17 -5.87
N PHE A 669 -52.50 7.03 -4.61
CA PHE A 669 -53.33 6.46 -3.55
C PHE A 669 -54.67 7.16 -3.40
N PHE A 670 -54.68 8.49 -3.26
CA PHE A 670 -55.94 9.22 -3.12
C PHE A 670 -56.73 9.37 -4.42
N SER A 671 -56.10 9.22 -5.60
CA SER A 671 -56.85 9.16 -6.86
C SER A 671 -57.72 7.91 -7.01
N GLU A 672 -57.35 6.81 -6.33
CA GLU A 672 -58.14 5.57 -6.30
C GLU A 672 -59.28 5.63 -5.27
N VAL A 673 -59.05 6.26 -4.12
CA VAL A 673 -60.06 6.45 -3.06
C VAL A 673 -61.25 7.32 -3.53
N ASP A 674 -61.06 8.19 -4.53
CA ASP A 674 -62.05 9.17 -4.99
C ASP A 674 -63.24 8.57 -5.79
N GLY A 675 -64.03 7.72 -5.12
CA GLY A 675 -65.39 7.32 -5.47
C GLY A 675 -65.57 6.43 -6.71
N ASN A 676 -64.47 6.05 -7.37
CA ASN A 676 -64.54 5.28 -8.62
C ASN A 676 -63.29 4.42 -8.94
N GLY A 677 -62.27 4.40 -8.08
CA GLY A 677 -61.07 3.56 -8.22
C GLY A 677 -61.17 2.19 -7.55
N ALA A 678 -60.05 1.50 -7.44
CA ALA A 678 -59.98 0.08 -7.07
C ALA A 678 -60.15 -0.22 -5.57
N PHE A 679 -59.98 0.77 -4.70
CA PHE A 679 -60.10 0.60 -3.24
C PHE A 679 -60.62 1.87 -2.55
N GLU A 680 -61.01 1.74 -1.29
CA GLU A 680 -61.47 2.83 -0.43
C GLU A 680 -60.77 2.76 0.94
N LEU A 681 -60.39 3.93 1.46
CA LEU A 681 -59.92 4.13 2.84
C LEU A 681 -60.85 5.13 3.52
N THR A 682 -61.54 4.70 4.58
CA THR A 682 -62.31 5.60 5.46
C THR A 682 -61.78 5.56 6.88
N VAL A 683 -61.85 6.69 7.58
CA VAL A 683 -61.57 6.77 9.02
C VAL A 683 -62.75 7.48 9.68
N GLU A 684 -63.60 6.75 10.36
CA GLU A 684 -64.87 7.26 10.91
C GLU A 684 -65.04 7.03 12.42
N GLN A 685 -65.91 7.82 13.05
CA GLN A 685 -66.22 7.67 14.46
C GLN A 685 -67.04 6.41 14.72
N ALA A 686 -66.39 5.35 15.23
CA ALA A 686 -67.02 4.06 15.54
C ALA A 686 -68.24 4.16 16.49
N ASN A 687 -68.24 5.12 17.43
CA ASN A 687 -69.24 5.24 18.48
C ASN A 687 -69.82 6.67 18.63
N PRO A 688 -70.62 7.19 17.68
CA PRO A 688 -71.06 8.59 17.67
C PRO A 688 -72.11 8.95 18.73
N GLY A 689 -72.69 7.94 19.37
CA GLY A 689 -73.73 8.10 20.39
C GLY A 689 -75.15 8.21 19.83
N ALA A 690 -76.13 8.34 20.72
CA ALA A 690 -77.54 8.17 20.34
C ALA A 690 -78.07 9.33 19.47
N ASN A 691 -78.65 8.98 18.31
CA ASN A 691 -79.23 9.91 17.32
C ASN A 691 -78.19 10.86 16.68
N ARG A 692 -76.97 10.38 16.48
CA ARG A 692 -75.90 11.04 15.75
C ARG A 692 -75.35 10.06 14.72
N ASP A 693 -75.07 10.56 13.53
CA ASP A 693 -74.31 9.85 12.51
C ASP A 693 -72.80 10.02 12.82
N PRO A 694 -71.93 9.06 12.43
CA PRO A 694 -70.49 9.21 12.57
C PRO A 694 -69.99 10.43 11.79
N TYR A 695 -68.94 11.08 12.30
CA TYR A 695 -68.13 11.94 11.44
C TYR A 695 -67.01 11.11 10.85
N GLU A 696 -66.50 11.57 9.72
CA GLU A 696 -65.43 10.94 8.96
C GLU A 696 -64.30 11.95 8.75
N LEU A 697 -63.06 11.48 8.70
CA LEU A 697 -61.90 12.29 8.38
C LEU A 697 -61.85 12.54 6.86
N GLU A 698 -61.81 13.81 6.46
CA GLU A 698 -61.63 14.20 5.06
C GLU A 698 -60.13 14.10 4.71
N LEU A 699 -59.65 12.88 4.46
CA LEU A 699 -58.27 12.59 4.06
C LEU A 699 -58.04 12.93 2.57
N GLY A 700 -56.82 13.34 2.23
CA GLY A 700 -56.41 13.66 0.87
C GLY A 700 -55.04 14.35 0.82
N THR A 701 -54.44 14.50 -0.35
CA THR A 701 -53.05 14.99 -0.50
C THR A 701 -52.76 16.38 0.09
N ASP A 702 -53.79 17.17 0.40
CA ASP A 702 -53.72 18.44 1.15
C ASP A 702 -53.36 18.26 2.66
N ASN A 703 -53.59 17.08 3.26
CA ASN A 703 -53.45 16.83 4.71
C ASN A 703 -52.95 15.43 5.12
N THR A 704 -52.77 14.52 4.17
CA THR A 704 -52.19 13.18 4.38
C THR A 704 -51.01 12.93 3.46
N THR A 705 -50.03 12.18 3.96
CA THR A 705 -48.92 11.61 3.18
C THR A 705 -48.99 10.09 3.25
N VAL A 706 -48.67 9.42 2.14
CA VAL A 706 -48.56 7.97 2.02
C VAL A 706 -47.17 7.63 1.51
N TRP A 707 -46.43 6.86 2.30
CA TRP A 707 -45.21 6.16 1.85
C TRP A 707 -45.56 4.70 1.55
N ALA A 708 -44.86 4.12 0.58
CA ALA A 708 -44.94 2.71 0.25
C ALA A 708 -43.61 2.01 0.55
N ASP A 709 -43.73 0.85 1.19
CA ASP A 709 -42.67 -0.13 1.44
C ASP A 709 -43.05 -1.32 0.55
N ALA A 710 -42.62 -1.24 -0.72
CA ALA A 710 -43.02 -2.12 -1.81
C ALA A 710 -42.62 -3.58 -1.54
N ASP A 711 -41.34 -3.79 -1.19
CA ASP A 711 -40.76 -5.08 -0.78
C ASP A 711 -41.57 -5.80 0.32
N ASN A 712 -42.26 -5.06 1.17
CA ASN A 712 -43.09 -5.59 2.24
C ASN A 712 -44.59 -5.34 2.06
N ASP A 713 -45.10 -5.12 0.83
CA ASP A 713 -46.51 -4.83 0.51
C ASP A 713 -47.20 -3.84 1.49
N THR A 714 -46.47 -2.84 1.96
CA THR A 714 -46.82 -2.06 3.14
C THR A 714 -47.02 -0.59 2.79
N TYR A 715 -48.06 0.04 3.33
CA TYR A 715 -48.34 1.46 3.11
C TYR A 715 -48.53 2.17 4.45
N PHE A 716 -47.88 3.32 4.60
CA PHE A 716 -47.93 4.14 5.81
C PHE A 716 -48.70 5.44 5.54
N ILE A 717 -49.97 5.48 5.95
CA ILE A 717 -50.86 6.64 5.76
C ILE A 717 -50.81 7.53 6.99
N LYS A 718 -50.21 8.72 6.87
CA LYS A 718 -49.98 9.67 7.97
C LYS A 718 -50.87 10.89 7.87
N TYR A 719 -51.43 11.33 8.99
CA TYR A 719 -52.06 12.65 9.16
C TYR A 719 -51.84 13.21 10.55
N ASP A 720 -52.02 14.52 10.66
CA ASP A 720 -51.98 15.27 11.91
C ASP A 720 -53.40 15.37 12.51
N THR A 721 -53.57 14.93 13.75
CA THR A 721 -54.88 14.84 14.40
C THR A 721 -55.52 16.19 14.74
N ASP A 722 -54.74 17.27 14.88
CA ASP A 722 -55.24 18.64 15.09
C ASP A 722 -55.54 19.36 13.77
N LYS A 723 -54.85 18.98 12.67
CA LYS A 723 -54.99 19.63 11.35
C LYS A 723 -55.95 18.93 10.38
N VAL A 724 -56.24 17.64 10.58
CA VAL A 724 -57.14 16.87 9.69
C VAL A 724 -58.57 17.44 9.71
N LYS A 725 -59.22 17.45 8.54
CA LYS A 725 -60.59 17.95 8.41
C LYS A 725 -61.60 16.84 8.67
N THR A 726 -62.83 17.23 8.99
CA THR A 726 -63.92 16.32 9.36
C THR A 726 -65.23 16.76 8.74
N THR A 727 -66.04 15.82 8.25
CA THR A 727 -67.29 16.10 7.51
C THR A 727 -68.32 16.95 8.28
N GLU A 728 -68.56 16.67 9.58
CA GLU A 728 -69.58 17.38 10.38
C GLU A 728 -69.11 17.92 11.75
N ARG A 729 -68.13 17.26 12.39
CA ARG A 729 -67.77 17.49 13.80
C ARG A 729 -66.29 17.25 14.02
N SER A 730 -65.65 18.12 14.81
CA SER A 730 -64.27 17.98 15.24
C SER A 730 -64.01 16.63 15.93
N ILE A 731 -62.75 16.22 15.88
CA ILE A 731 -62.21 15.23 16.81
C ILE A 731 -62.26 15.84 18.22
N ASP A 732 -62.76 15.06 19.20
CA ASP A 732 -62.78 15.41 20.63
C ASP A 732 -62.16 14.22 21.40
N ASP A 733 -61.62 14.48 22.59
CA ASP A 733 -60.97 13.45 23.41
C ASP A 733 -61.95 12.37 23.90
N GLY A 734 -61.49 11.12 23.95
CA GLY A 734 -62.30 9.94 24.26
C GLY A 734 -63.16 9.45 23.09
N HIS A 735 -62.98 9.99 21.88
CA HIS A 735 -63.56 9.41 20.66
C HIS A 735 -62.76 8.19 20.20
N THR A 736 -63.46 7.11 19.87
CA THR A 736 -62.89 5.97 19.11
C THR A 736 -63.11 6.19 17.63
N LEU A 737 -62.06 6.01 16.84
CA LEU A 737 -62.05 6.05 15.38
C LEU A 737 -61.74 4.65 14.84
N GLU A 738 -62.50 4.20 13.85
CA GLU A 738 -62.25 2.96 13.10
C GLU A 738 -61.68 3.34 11.73
N ALA A 739 -60.47 2.88 11.44
CA ALA A 739 -59.90 2.92 10.09
C ALA A 739 -60.33 1.67 9.34
N ASN A 740 -60.95 1.84 8.17
CA ASN A 740 -61.47 0.77 7.33
C ASN A 740 -60.85 0.88 5.93
N PHE A 741 -60.21 -0.19 5.47
CA PHE A 741 -59.67 -0.28 4.12
C PHE A 741 -60.33 -1.44 3.38
N THR A 742 -60.88 -1.16 2.20
CA THR A 742 -61.60 -2.13 1.37
C THR A 742 -61.10 -2.06 -0.08
N VAL A 743 -60.60 -3.18 -0.61
CA VAL A 743 -60.41 -3.34 -2.06
C VAL A 743 -61.71 -3.88 -2.65
N TYR A 744 -62.23 -3.23 -3.67
CA TYR A 744 -63.54 -3.53 -4.25
C TYR A 744 -63.51 -4.76 -5.17
N GLU A 745 -64.63 -5.50 -5.20
CA GLU A 745 -64.89 -6.54 -6.20
C GLU A 745 -64.89 -5.93 -7.62
N ASP A 746 -64.03 -6.44 -8.50
CA ASP A 746 -64.03 -6.10 -9.92
C ASP A 746 -63.54 -7.31 -10.75
N GLU A 747 -64.47 -7.95 -11.48
CA GLU A 747 -64.28 -9.25 -12.17
C GLU A 747 -63.15 -9.17 -13.20
N GLY A 748 -62.03 -9.85 -12.93
CA GLY A 748 -60.82 -9.85 -13.75
C GLY A 748 -59.83 -8.73 -13.43
N ASN A 749 -59.97 -8.05 -12.30
CA ASN A 749 -59.04 -7.02 -11.82
C ASN A 749 -58.35 -7.49 -10.52
N LEU A 750 -58.17 -6.61 -9.52
CA LEU A 750 -57.45 -6.90 -8.29
C LEU A 750 -58.06 -8.06 -7.49
N THR A 751 -59.37 -8.03 -7.20
CA THR A 751 -60.03 -9.06 -6.40
C THR A 751 -61.41 -9.44 -6.96
N ASP A 752 -61.63 -10.75 -7.10
CA ASP A 752 -62.86 -11.37 -7.60
C ASP A 752 -63.78 -11.85 -6.45
N ALA A 753 -63.57 -11.35 -5.23
CA ALA A 753 -64.33 -11.75 -4.05
C ALA A 753 -65.71 -11.04 -3.99
N ASP A 754 -66.81 -11.80 -3.91
CA ASP A 754 -68.23 -11.33 -3.88
C ASP A 754 -68.58 -10.17 -2.89
N ASP A 755 -67.70 -9.87 -1.91
CA ASP A 755 -67.87 -8.81 -0.89
C ASP A 755 -66.62 -7.89 -0.79
N GLY A 756 -65.66 -8.00 -1.73
CA GLY A 756 -64.34 -7.36 -1.68
C GLY A 756 -63.42 -7.92 -0.58
N GLU A 757 -62.24 -7.30 -0.41
CA GLU A 757 -61.31 -7.60 0.68
C GLU A 757 -61.23 -6.43 1.66
N THR A 758 -61.61 -6.65 2.91
CA THR A 758 -61.74 -5.57 3.91
C THR A 758 -60.97 -5.86 5.20
N VAL A 759 -60.23 -4.85 5.68
CA VAL A 759 -59.54 -4.86 6.98
C VAL A 759 -59.91 -3.61 7.80
N LYS A 760 -59.99 -3.76 9.13
CA LYS A 760 -60.41 -2.71 10.06
C LYS A 760 -59.46 -2.61 11.26
N GLY A 761 -59.28 -1.40 11.79
CA GLY A 761 -58.48 -1.14 12.99
C GLY A 761 -59.02 0.03 13.81
N ASP A 762 -59.31 -0.22 15.09
CA ASP A 762 -59.78 0.79 16.05
C ASP A 762 -58.64 1.46 16.81
N TYR A 763 -58.78 2.77 17.08
CA TYR A 763 -57.94 3.50 18.04
C TYR A 763 -58.73 4.61 18.77
N GLU A 764 -58.26 4.97 19.97
CA GLU A 764 -58.85 6.00 20.84
C GLU A 764 -58.03 7.29 20.76
N ILE A 765 -58.69 8.43 20.53
CA ILE A 765 -58.10 9.74 20.74
C ILE A 765 -58.14 10.05 22.24
N VAL A 766 -57.00 10.40 22.84
CA VAL A 766 -56.89 10.74 24.27
C VAL A 766 -56.47 12.20 24.46
N GLU A 767 -56.82 12.79 25.60
CA GLU A 767 -56.37 14.12 25.99
C GLU A 767 -54.85 14.13 26.13
N ALA A 768 -54.17 15.13 25.55
CA ALA A 768 -52.73 15.29 25.64
C ALA A 768 -52.35 15.93 26.98
N GLU A 769 -51.76 15.17 27.90
CA GLU A 769 -51.46 15.62 29.27
C GLU A 769 -50.06 15.22 29.77
N HIS A 770 -49.52 16.05 30.67
CA HIS A 770 -48.33 15.77 31.47
C HIS A 770 -48.74 15.58 32.93
N THR A 771 -48.40 14.43 33.51
CA THR A 771 -48.77 14.05 34.88
C THR A 771 -47.53 13.87 35.76
N LEU A 772 -47.49 14.61 36.88
CA LEU A 772 -46.47 14.50 37.92
C LEU A 772 -47.15 14.42 39.29
N ASN A 773 -46.42 13.95 40.30
CA ASN A 773 -46.88 14.05 41.70
C ASN A 773 -46.96 15.53 42.11
N ASP A 774 -48.09 15.96 42.66
CA ASP A 774 -48.26 17.30 43.25
C ASP A 774 -48.57 17.18 44.77
N PRO A 775 -47.69 17.65 45.67
CA PRO A 775 -46.37 18.25 45.40
C PRO A 775 -45.29 17.19 45.10
N TYR A 776 -44.30 17.57 44.28
CA TYR A 776 -43.14 16.73 43.96
C TYR A 776 -41.96 17.07 44.88
N ASN A 777 -41.60 16.17 45.80
CA ASN A 777 -40.52 16.43 46.76
C ASN A 777 -39.21 15.72 46.38
N VAL A 778 -38.09 16.41 46.52
CA VAL A 778 -36.73 15.85 46.31
C VAL A 778 -35.86 16.03 47.55
N SER A 779 -34.82 15.21 47.70
CA SER A 779 -33.88 15.34 48.82
C SER A 779 -32.85 16.43 48.53
N ASN A 780 -32.30 17.07 49.57
CA ASN A 780 -31.09 17.88 49.45
C ASN A 780 -29.87 16.99 49.10
N ALA A 781 -29.68 16.72 47.81
CA ALA A 781 -28.60 15.91 47.26
C ALA A 781 -28.42 16.17 45.76
N ALA A 782 -27.24 15.80 45.24
CA ALA A 782 -26.99 15.78 43.80
C ALA A 782 -27.73 14.59 43.14
N GLY A 783 -28.04 14.72 41.86
CA GLY A 783 -28.60 13.63 41.04
C GLY A 783 -30.00 13.17 41.48
N GLN A 784 -30.88 14.10 41.86
CA GLN A 784 -32.30 13.78 42.10
C GLN A 784 -33.04 13.70 40.77
N THR A 785 -33.82 12.65 40.57
CA THR A 785 -34.62 12.46 39.35
C THR A 785 -36.07 12.86 39.56
N ILE A 786 -36.55 13.78 38.74
CA ILE A 786 -37.96 14.11 38.54
C ILE A 786 -38.50 13.17 37.47
N MET A 787 -39.53 12.39 37.80
CA MET A 787 -40.19 11.45 36.89
C MET A 787 -41.66 11.84 36.72
N GLY A 788 -42.19 11.69 35.52
CA GLY A 788 -43.60 11.88 35.21
C GLY A 788 -44.11 10.89 34.17
N GLU A 789 -45.43 10.83 34.06
CA GLU A 789 -46.18 10.10 33.04
C GLU A 789 -46.77 11.11 32.05
N THR A 790 -47.00 10.72 30.80
CA THR A 790 -47.62 11.57 29.78
C THR A 790 -48.36 10.72 28.75
N THR A 791 -49.41 11.27 28.15
CA THR A 791 -50.13 10.58 27.05
C THR A 791 -49.54 10.86 25.66
N VAL A 792 -48.60 11.81 25.52
CA VAL A 792 -48.01 12.17 24.23
C VAL A 792 -47.08 11.08 23.69
N ALA A 793 -46.84 11.11 22.39
CA ALA A 793 -46.07 10.11 21.66
C ALA A 793 -44.66 9.86 22.24
N PRO A 794 -44.19 8.59 22.27
CA PRO A 794 -42.78 8.27 22.42
C PRO A 794 -41.90 9.05 21.42
N GLY A 795 -40.67 9.38 21.82
CA GLY A 795 -39.78 10.22 21.03
C GLY A 795 -40.00 11.74 21.17
N THR A 796 -41.11 12.18 21.77
CA THR A 796 -41.38 13.63 21.97
C THR A 796 -40.35 14.26 22.91
N GLU A 797 -39.72 15.36 22.48
CA GLU A 797 -38.82 16.16 23.32
C GLU A 797 -39.61 17.09 24.25
N LEU A 798 -39.45 16.89 25.57
CA LEU A 798 -40.05 17.71 26.62
C LEU A 798 -38.99 18.56 27.33
N SER A 799 -39.35 19.81 27.63
CA SER A 799 -38.57 20.71 28.47
C SER A 799 -39.03 20.58 29.92
N VAL A 800 -38.15 20.11 30.81
CA VAL A 800 -38.40 20.06 32.25
C VAL A 800 -37.61 21.17 32.95
N ARG A 801 -38.29 22.07 33.65
CA ARG A 801 -37.71 23.23 34.31
C ARG A 801 -38.08 23.26 35.79
N ALA A 802 -37.09 23.15 36.69
CA ALA A 802 -37.28 23.32 38.13
C ALA A 802 -36.67 24.65 38.61
N SER A 803 -37.47 25.55 39.18
CA SER A 803 -37.01 26.89 39.60
C SER A 803 -37.46 27.27 41.00
N SER A 804 -36.59 27.95 41.75
CA SER A 804 -36.87 28.36 43.13
C SER A 804 -38.04 29.35 43.22
N THR A 805 -38.96 29.13 44.15
CA THR A 805 -40.11 30.01 44.44
C THR A 805 -40.03 30.59 45.86
N GLY A 806 -40.81 31.63 46.14
CA GLY A 806 -40.92 32.20 47.49
C GLY A 806 -39.66 32.93 47.96
N ASP A 807 -39.21 32.61 49.19
CA ASP A 807 -38.04 33.20 49.86
C ASP A 807 -36.78 32.29 49.79
N THR A 808 -36.81 31.21 48.99
CA THR A 808 -35.71 30.24 48.79
C THR A 808 -34.38 30.90 48.43
N GLN A 809 -33.31 30.57 49.15
CA GLN A 809 -31.98 31.16 48.96
C GLN A 809 -30.87 30.12 49.26
N PRO A 810 -29.99 29.76 48.29
CA PRO A 810 -29.82 30.38 46.98
C PRO A 810 -30.95 30.11 45.99
N SER A 811 -31.34 31.16 45.25
CA SER A 811 -32.25 31.03 44.12
C SER A 811 -31.62 30.19 43.02
N PHE A 812 -32.36 29.24 42.44
CA PHE A 812 -31.87 28.33 41.43
C PHE A 812 -32.83 28.20 40.24
N LEU A 813 -32.27 27.75 39.11
CA LEU A 813 -32.99 27.37 37.91
C LEU A 813 -32.24 26.19 37.29
N HIS A 814 -32.92 25.06 37.21
CA HIS A 814 -32.48 23.87 36.49
C HIS A 814 -33.39 23.67 35.30
N THR A 815 -32.81 23.34 34.15
CA THR A 815 -33.52 23.00 32.91
C THR A 815 -32.86 21.76 32.32
N GLY A 816 -33.66 20.84 31.80
CA GLY A 816 -33.18 19.69 31.04
C GLY A 816 -34.20 19.26 30.01
N ASN A 817 -33.73 18.93 28.82
CA ASN A 817 -34.55 18.33 27.77
C ASN A 817 -34.53 16.82 27.96
N VAL A 818 -35.68 16.17 27.79
CA VAL A 818 -35.87 14.73 27.98
C VAL A 818 -36.80 14.20 26.90
N TYR A 819 -36.66 12.93 26.55
CA TYR A 819 -37.51 12.28 25.55
C TYR A 819 -38.53 11.36 26.23
N VAL A 820 -39.75 11.31 25.70
CA VAL A 820 -40.79 10.38 26.14
C VAL A 820 -40.42 8.96 25.72
N THR A 821 -40.45 8.04 26.67
CA THR A 821 -40.18 6.62 26.43
C THR A 821 -41.42 5.89 25.89
N GLU A 822 -41.26 4.71 25.28
CA GLU A 822 -42.36 3.80 24.89
C GLU A 822 -43.39 3.55 26.00
N ASN A 823 -42.94 3.56 27.26
CA ASN A 823 -43.79 3.36 28.43
C ASN A 823 -44.56 4.63 28.85
N GLN A 824 -44.60 5.68 28.01
CA GLN A 824 -45.32 6.93 28.29
C GLN A 824 -44.81 7.64 29.57
N THR A 825 -43.48 7.60 29.77
CA THR A 825 -42.80 8.25 30.91
C THR A 825 -41.62 9.11 30.47
N PHE A 826 -41.29 10.13 31.26
CA PHE A 826 -40.11 10.97 31.11
C PHE A 826 -39.36 11.14 32.44
N ALA A 827 -38.05 11.39 32.39
CA ALA A 827 -37.21 11.51 33.59
C ALA A 827 -36.07 12.52 33.43
N ALA A 828 -36.10 13.61 34.21
CA ALA A 828 -35.04 14.64 34.25
C ALA A 828 -34.23 14.53 35.55
N THR A 829 -32.91 14.70 35.50
CA THR A 829 -32.05 14.60 36.71
C THR A 829 -31.31 15.91 36.97
N PHE A 830 -31.44 16.44 38.19
CA PHE A 830 -30.86 17.73 38.60
C PHE A 830 -30.13 17.64 39.94
N ASP A 831 -29.33 18.67 40.25
CA ASP A 831 -28.58 18.78 41.50
C ASP A 831 -29.26 19.74 42.48
N PHE A 832 -29.73 19.20 43.61
CA PHE A 832 -30.35 19.96 44.70
C PHE A 832 -29.48 19.97 45.97
N SER A 833 -28.16 19.77 45.84
CA SER A 833 -27.24 19.72 47.00
C SER A 833 -26.91 21.08 47.63
N GLU A 834 -27.18 22.20 46.95
CA GLU A 834 -26.94 23.56 47.48
C GLU A 834 -28.14 24.18 48.22
N GLN A 835 -29.29 23.51 48.21
CA GLN A 835 -30.59 24.00 48.69
C GLN A 835 -30.86 23.54 50.14
N GLU A 836 -31.55 24.36 50.95
CA GLU A 836 -31.85 24.03 52.34
C GLU A 836 -33.17 23.22 52.48
N ILE A 837 -33.26 22.38 53.51
CA ILE A 837 -34.49 21.61 53.80
C ILE A 837 -35.64 22.58 54.12
N GLY A 838 -36.73 22.46 53.38
CA GLY A 838 -37.88 23.36 53.43
C GLY A 838 -37.89 24.45 52.36
N ASP A 839 -36.85 24.56 51.52
CA ASP A 839 -36.88 25.40 50.33
C ASP A 839 -37.99 24.97 49.37
N THR A 840 -38.65 25.97 48.77
CA THR A 840 -39.77 25.80 47.82
C THR A 840 -39.31 26.05 46.38
N TYR A 841 -39.86 25.26 45.46
CA TYR A 841 -39.64 25.40 44.02
C TYR A 841 -40.87 24.98 43.22
N GLU A 842 -40.89 25.34 41.94
CA GLU A 842 -41.92 24.96 40.96
C GLU A 842 -41.26 24.11 39.88
N ILE A 843 -41.91 23.02 39.46
CA ILE A 843 -41.53 22.24 38.27
C ILE A 843 -42.54 22.57 37.17
N ILE A 844 -42.04 22.99 36.01
CA ILE A 844 -42.82 23.15 34.79
C ILE A 844 -42.34 22.12 33.77
N VAL A 845 -43.29 21.42 33.14
CA VAL A 845 -43.06 20.54 31.98
C VAL A 845 -43.82 21.11 30.80
N GLU A 846 -43.12 21.34 29.70
CA GLU A 846 -43.65 22.00 28.50
C GLU A 846 -43.12 21.32 27.20
N ASN A 847 -43.75 21.62 26.07
CA ASN A 847 -43.62 20.97 24.74
C ASN A 847 -44.41 19.66 24.60
N GLY A 848 -44.41 19.11 23.36
CA GLY A 848 -45.31 18.06 22.89
C GLY A 848 -46.68 18.60 22.46
N ALA A 849 -47.62 17.69 22.20
CA ALA A 849 -49.02 18.04 21.94
C ALA A 849 -49.77 18.55 23.20
N ALA A 850 -49.26 18.25 24.39
CA ALA A 850 -49.86 18.59 25.66
C ALA A 850 -49.57 20.04 26.11
N ASP A 851 -50.54 20.65 26.80
CA ASP A 851 -50.37 21.94 27.48
C ASP A 851 -49.30 21.87 28.59
N SER A 852 -48.69 23.01 28.90
CA SER A 852 -47.66 23.08 29.95
C SER A 852 -48.23 22.76 31.34
N GLN A 853 -47.67 21.78 32.03
CA GLN A 853 -48.04 21.40 33.40
C GLN A 853 -47.12 22.08 34.41
N SER A 854 -47.68 22.51 35.56
CA SER A 854 -46.89 23.01 36.70
C SER A 854 -47.27 22.32 38.02
N VAL A 855 -46.27 21.94 38.81
CA VAL A 855 -46.45 21.36 40.16
C VAL A 855 -45.50 21.99 41.19
N ASP A 856 -45.98 22.17 42.42
CA ASP A 856 -45.17 22.68 43.54
C ASP A 856 -44.22 21.59 44.06
N GLY A 857 -43.04 21.99 44.56
CA GLY A 857 -42.06 21.08 45.15
C GLY A 857 -41.35 21.63 46.39
N TYR A 858 -40.92 20.71 47.25
CA TYR A 858 -40.22 21.03 48.51
C TYR A 858 -38.97 20.18 48.67
N ILE A 859 -37.89 20.79 49.16
CA ILE A 859 -36.66 20.09 49.55
C ILE A 859 -36.87 19.41 50.90
N VAL A 860 -36.71 18.08 50.95
CA VAL A 860 -36.93 17.26 52.15
C VAL A 860 -35.65 16.59 52.67
N GLU A 861 -35.69 16.07 53.89
CA GLU A 861 -34.62 15.23 54.44
C GLU A 861 -34.43 13.96 53.60
N SER A 862 -33.18 13.65 53.23
CA SER A 862 -32.83 12.41 52.56
C SER A 862 -33.14 11.20 53.46
N PRO A 863 -33.81 10.15 52.96
CA PRO A 863 -34.13 8.98 53.78
C PRO A 863 -32.85 8.25 54.19
N GLU A 864 -32.61 8.10 55.50
CA GLU A 864 -31.45 7.35 55.99
C GLU A 864 -31.54 5.87 55.57
N THR A 865 -30.63 5.44 54.69
CA THR A 865 -30.46 4.02 54.33
C THR A 865 -29.97 3.24 55.56
N PRO A 866 -30.73 2.26 56.07
CA PRO A 866 -30.35 1.54 57.28
C PRO A 866 -29.09 0.71 57.04
N THR A 867 -28.02 1.03 57.78
CA THR A 867 -26.77 0.27 57.73
C THR A 867 -26.99 -1.12 58.36
N PRO A 868 -26.67 -2.24 57.68
CA PRO A 868 -26.86 -3.57 58.25
C PRO A 868 -25.84 -3.83 59.37
N THR A 869 -26.31 -3.90 60.61
CA THR A 869 -25.45 -4.14 61.78
C THR A 869 -25.15 -5.64 61.94
N THR A 870 -23.88 -6.02 61.88
CA THR A 870 -23.42 -7.40 62.11
C THR A 870 -23.17 -7.64 63.60
N ASP A 871 -24.13 -8.25 64.31
CA ASP A 871 -23.93 -8.70 65.70
C ASP A 871 -23.45 -10.15 65.78
N THR A 872 -22.28 -10.35 66.38
CA THR A 872 -21.71 -11.68 66.69
C THR A 872 -22.07 -12.08 68.12
N PRO A 873 -22.65 -13.27 68.37
CA PRO A 873 -23.16 -13.63 69.70
C PRO A 873 -22.07 -14.14 70.65
N SER A 874 -22.23 -13.88 71.95
CA SER A 874 -21.49 -14.59 73.01
C SER A 874 -22.36 -14.89 74.24
N ASP A 875 -22.82 -16.13 74.27
CA ASP A 875 -23.24 -17.01 75.37
C ASP A 875 -23.51 -16.51 76.83
N ASN A 876 -24.74 -16.82 77.25
CA ASN A 876 -25.09 -17.75 78.35
C ASN A 876 -25.21 -17.25 79.83
N GLU A 877 -26.46 -17.24 80.35
CA GLU A 877 -26.86 -18.21 81.40
C GLU A 877 -28.40 -18.47 81.51
N SER A 878 -28.79 -19.69 81.09
CA SER A 878 -29.79 -20.65 81.64
C SER A 878 -31.18 -20.31 82.26
N THR A 879 -32.20 -21.03 81.72
CA THR A 879 -33.44 -21.64 82.31
C THR A 879 -34.51 -20.80 83.05
N ASP A 880 -35.75 -20.82 82.53
CA ASP A 880 -36.79 -21.80 82.93
C ASP A 880 -38.00 -21.83 81.96
N THR A 881 -38.78 -22.92 81.93
CA THR A 881 -40.00 -23.10 81.09
C THR A 881 -41.21 -23.45 81.96
N PRO A 882 -42.45 -23.02 81.63
CA PRO A 882 -43.41 -23.99 81.06
C PRO A 882 -44.47 -23.45 80.06
N THR A 883 -44.97 -24.39 79.24
CA THR A 883 -46.30 -24.55 78.56
C THR A 883 -47.52 -23.83 79.17
N THR A 884 -48.69 -23.64 78.54
CA THR A 884 -49.28 -23.80 77.17
C THR A 884 -50.76 -23.39 77.30
N ASP A 885 -51.42 -22.83 76.27
CA ASP A 885 -52.83 -23.18 75.96
C ASP A 885 -53.28 -22.69 74.57
N THR A 886 -54.19 -23.45 73.96
CA THR A 886 -54.70 -23.31 72.58
C THR A 886 -56.16 -22.81 72.59
N PRO A 887 -56.67 -22.27 71.47
CA PRO A 887 -57.93 -22.86 70.98
C PRO A 887 -58.01 -23.08 69.45
N THR A 888 -58.78 -24.13 69.12
CA THR A 888 -59.37 -24.53 67.83
C THR A 888 -60.36 -23.46 67.28
N THR A 889 -60.93 -23.45 66.06
CA THR A 889 -61.27 -24.42 64.99
C THR A 889 -61.71 -23.56 63.76
N ASP A 890 -61.63 -23.93 62.46
CA ASP A 890 -62.52 -24.84 61.71
C ASP A 890 -62.07 -25.01 60.23
N THR A 891 -62.64 -25.97 59.49
CA THR A 891 -62.31 -26.30 58.09
C THR A 891 -63.56 -26.41 57.22
N PRO A 892 -63.51 -26.04 55.91
CA PRO A 892 -64.38 -26.63 54.89
C PRO A 892 -63.61 -27.53 53.91
N THR A 893 -64.20 -28.67 53.57
CA THR A 893 -63.75 -29.65 52.56
C THR A 893 -64.72 -29.67 51.36
N THR A 894 -64.43 -30.52 50.35
CA THR A 894 -65.23 -30.84 49.12
C THR A 894 -64.78 -30.05 47.89
N ASP A 895 -64.52 -30.61 46.69
CA ASP A 895 -64.14 -31.97 46.23
C ASP A 895 -63.64 -31.79 44.77
N THR A 896 -62.64 -32.55 44.32
CA THR A 896 -62.36 -32.75 42.88
C THR A 896 -61.87 -34.19 42.65
N PRO A 897 -62.43 -34.96 41.71
CA PRO A 897 -62.16 -36.39 41.59
C PRO A 897 -60.85 -36.72 40.86
N THR A 898 -60.30 -37.89 41.19
CA THR A 898 -59.22 -38.60 40.49
C THR A 898 -59.80 -39.60 39.48
N ASP A 899 -59.15 -39.71 38.32
CA ASP A 899 -59.02 -40.95 37.51
C ASP A 899 -57.75 -40.75 36.66
N ASP A 900 -56.56 -41.16 37.10
CA ASP A 900 -55.95 -42.51 36.93
C ASP A 900 -55.88 -43.01 35.47
N GLY A 901 -54.66 -43.25 34.96
CA GLY A 901 -54.42 -43.49 33.51
C GLY A 901 -53.07 -44.08 33.05
N ASP A 902 -52.25 -44.62 33.98
CA ASP A 902 -51.14 -45.59 33.75
C ASP A 902 -49.92 -45.24 32.84
N THR A 903 -48.90 -46.11 32.92
CA THR A 903 -47.47 -46.04 32.52
C THR A 903 -47.22 -47.02 31.31
N PRO A 904 -46.00 -47.35 30.77
CA PRO A 904 -44.63 -46.81 30.92
C PRO A 904 -43.69 -46.69 29.66
N THR A 905 -42.66 -45.82 29.79
CA THR A 905 -41.21 -45.97 29.44
C THR A 905 -40.66 -46.24 28.01
N GLY A 906 -39.71 -45.36 27.58
CA GLY A 906 -38.58 -45.62 26.65
C GLY A 906 -38.29 -44.42 25.70
N THR A 907 -37.34 -43.50 25.95
CA THR A 907 -35.87 -43.57 25.66
C THR A 907 -35.58 -43.82 24.17
N GLU A 908 -34.90 -43.01 23.35
CA GLU A 908 -34.02 -41.79 23.39
C GLU A 908 -34.34 -40.98 22.09
N GLY A 909 -34.02 -39.70 21.85
CA GLY A 909 -33.23 -38.66 22.50
C GLY A 909 -33.15 -37.40 21.59
N THR A 910 -32.65 -36.27 22.13
CA THR A 910 -32.20 -35.02 21.45
C THR A 910 -33.14 -34.30 20.46
N GLU A 911 -33.64 -33.12 20.84
CA GLU A 911 -33.33 -31.82 20.18
C GLU A 911 -33.89 -30.66 21.03
N THR A 912 -33.43 -29.42 20.79
CA THR A 912 -33.60 -28.27 21.71
C THR A 912 -34.64 -27.27 21.23
N GLU A 913 -35.71 -27.05 22.01
CA GLU A 913 -36.58 -25.88 21.87
C GLU A 913 -36.91 -25.23 23.22
N SER A 914 -37.11 -23.91 23.21
CA SER A 914 -37.60 -23.14 24.36
C SER A 914 -38.19 -21.79 23.95
N PRO A 915 -39.53 -21.65 23.96
CA PRO A 915 -40.18 -20.37 24.13
C PRO A 915 -40.62 -20.16 25.60
N THR A 916 -40.00 -19.15 26.20
CA THR A 916 -40.62 -18.12 27.05
C THR A 916 -41.99 -18.39 27.72
N GLN A 917 -42.00 -18.33 29.06
CA GLN A 917 -43.07 -17.61 29.78
C GLN A 917 -42.58 -17.00 31.11
N THR A 918 -43.06 -15.80 31.39
CA THR A 918 -42.74 -14.94 32.53
C THR A 918 -43.18 -15.50 33.88
N PRO A 919 -42.37 -15.30 34.94
CA PRO A 919 -42.92 -14.93 36.25
C PRO A 919 -42.23 -13.67 36.82
N GLY A 920 -43.02 -12.77 37.42
CA GLY A 920 -42.56 -11.45 37.83
C GLY A 920 -41.87 -11.35 39.19
N PHE A 921 -41.18 -10.21 39.36
CA PHE A 921 -40.86 -9.49 40.60
C PHE A 921 -40.11 -10.22 41.74
N GLY A 922 -38.79 -9.98 41.77
CA GLY A 922 -37.97 -9.95 42.99
C GLY A 922 -37.07 -8.71 42.97
N VAL A 923 -37.33 -7.75 43.86
CA VAL A 923 -36.72 -6.41 43.87
C VAL A 923 -35.20 -6.44 44.22
N VAL A 924 -34.48 -5.39 43.82
CA VAL A 924 -33.07 -5.03 44.13
C VAL A 924 -32.02 -5.53 43.11
N VAL A 925 -31.78 -4.75 42.05
CA VAL A 925 -30.50 -4.12 41.62
C VAL A 925 -30.81 -3.33 40.33
N ALA A 926 -30.91 -1.99 40.40
CA ALA A 926 -31.22 -1.15 39.22
C ALA A 926 -30.42 0.16 39.14
N VAL A 927 -29.33 0.30 39.93
CA VAL A 927 -28.51 1.53 39.99
C VAL A 927 -27.19 1.40 39.21
N THR A 928 -26.83 0.19 38.76
CA THR A 928 -25.58 -0.08 38.01
C THR A 928 -25.75 -0.18 36.50
N ALA A 929 -26.98 -0.27 35.97
CA ALA A 929 -27.23 -0.31 34.52
C ALA A 929 -27.19 1.09 33.87
N LEU A 930 -27.69 2.11 34.57
CA LEU A 930 -27.86 3.46 34.01
C LEU A 930 -26.53 4.20 33.81
N LEU A 931 -25.48 3.83 34.55
CA LEU A 931 -24.11 4.31 34.34
C LEU A 931 -23.37 3.63 33.17
N ALA A 932 -23.89 2.53 32.62
CA ALA A 932 -23.28 1.86 31.46
C ALA A 932 -23.73 2.52 30.13
N ALA A 933 -25.00 2.92 30.03
CA ALA A 933 -25.53 3.60 28.84
C ALA A 933 -24.89 4.99 28.63
N ALA A 934 -24.77 5.79 29.70
CA ALA A 934 -24.13 7.12 29.64
C ALA A 934 -22.63 7.10 29.27
N LEU A 935 -21.97 5.94 29.37
CA LEU A 935 -20.56 5.76 29.01
C LEU A 935 -20.35 5.28 27.56
N LEU A 936 -21.40 4.82 26.87
CA LEU A 936 -21.35 4.50 25.45
C LEU A 936 -21.52 5.73 24.56
N ALA A 937 -22.27 6.74 25.02
CA ALA A 937 -22.54 7.98 24.29
C ALA A 937 -21.33 8.95 24.15
N VAL A 938 -20.21 8.68 24.83
CA VAL A 938 -18.99 9.51 24.79
C VAL A 938 -17.94 8.91 23.85
N ARG A 939 -18.37 8.31 22.74
CA ARG A 939 -17.48 7.78 21.69
C ARG A 939 -17.95 8.05 20.25
N ARG A 940 -18.42 9.28 20.01
CA ARG A 940 -18.35 9.98 18.72
C ARG A 940 -17.99 11.44 18.98
N ASP A 941 -16.68 11.69 19.04
CA ASP A 941 -15.99 12.81 18.40
C ASP A 941 -14.90 12.15 17.53
#